data_AF-A0A1G4BF24-F1
#
_entry.id   AF-A0A1G4BF24-F1
#
_cell.length_a   1.000
_cell.length_b   1.000
_cell.length_c   1.000
_cell.angle_alpha   90.00
_cell.angle_beta   90.00
_cell.angle_gamma   90.00
#
_symmetry.space_group_name_H-M   'P 1'
#
loop_
_entity.id
_entity.type
_entity.pdbx_description
1 polymer ?
#
loop_
_entity_poly.entity_id
_entity_poly.type
_entity_poly.pdbx_seq_one_letter_code
_entity_poly.pdbx_strand_id
1 'polypeptide(L)'
;MASTFSVEKARAQFPALAQDQIFGDNAGGSQVLGTVAKSISEYLVNNNVQLGASYKTSKISTQTFDKAYRVAADYINADAGEIVIAPSTTQAFRNLAAALKLKAGDEIILSKVDHESNIDPWLHYATLAGATVKWWAPSDNLNPKLDVAGLRSLLTPKTRFVACTHASNILGSIHDIKAFADIVHEVPGTLLCVDGVAYAPHRAIDVKEIGADFYAFSWYKVYGPHISLLYGSFKAQEQLQSLGHYFNPSGTLMDKLELAGASYELTQAIMPLVDYLGQNPKQTWVEIAQHEEALQKHLLDYLKSRPDVSIFGDTSSAALVRVPTVSFTVNGRSSQSVVEAVEAQSIVGIRWGHFFSKRLVEEILGLGEDGVVRVSLVHYNTVEEVSMIIGALENVLGTSLPNPHTKYTGFQQIHNPNREWPNKTLDKPPIWLSTDLRDGNQSLINPLTIEQKWEYFQMLVEIGYTEIEVCFPAASQVEFDFTRRLIETPNIVPDTVRLRGLSPTREDFLARTVAALRGAKRASVCTYICVSDKQLKYQGFSRERALEQAVRSVRYLRSITKDDPESAAVTDWTMAFGLESYNEADHDYAVKITEAVKEAWEPTVEDPLVVVLATSTEVATPNVFADQVETFRASLSDPEKISISIHTHNDRGCGVAAAELGMLAGADMVEGCLFGNGERAGNVDLVTLALNLYSRGIHPGLDFSKLYDIKRKYEKLTGLIVSQRMPYTGEFALQAFSGSHQNIIRKGIAQRVEAAEKGIRPIWDIPYLPLDPEDLGIPLDTIIRVNSQSGKAAATWILNRRWGLDIPVELQVNFGGRVQMMCEALAREISHQEVINLFIASYALTPSEKHDGASNIGSISVTSDGTLQTVVGMINPTDGFAIRIDGTGPDIASAVVRGLHFMKDVNAVAKIHHTQQLSDRFDGKFCALASCVEGDKTTWGYFIDENEENAQAMAVVSASLHMYRRKLSTLPLKKQNNVVKIATTAASQQTAASA
;
A
#
# COMPACT_ATOMS: atom_id res chain seq x y z
N MET A 1 15.12 4.83 -51.26
CA MET A 1 14.00 5.72 -51.65
C MET A 1 13.26 6.06 -50.36
N ALA A 2 12.79 7.29 -50.19
CA ALA A 2 11.99 7.65 -49.00
C ALA A 2 10.69 6.81 -48.99
N SER A 3 10.30 6.28 -47.82
CA SER A 3 9.08 5.49 -47.62
C SER A 3 7.86 6.22 -48.18
N THR A 4 7.06 5.58 -49.05
CA THR A 4 5.80 6.15 -49.57
C THR A 4 4.61 5.91 -48.64
N PHE A 5 4.71 4.94 -47.72
CA PHE A 5 3.75 4.70 -46.67
C PHE A 5 3.72 5.85 -45.64
N SER A 6 2.52 6.36 -45.37
CA SER A 6 2.25 7.36 -44.32
C SER A 6 1.18 6.81 -43.39
N VAL A 7 1.54 6.70 -42.12
CA VAL A 7 0.64 6.21 -41.06
C VAL A 7 -0.57 7.12 -40.91
N GLU A 8 -0.43 8.44 -41.07
CA GLU A 8 -1.53 9.40 -40.97
C GLU A 8 -2.57 9.19 -42.07
N LYS A 9 -2.11 8.97 -43.31
CA LYS A 9 -2.99 8.66 -44.45
C LYS A 9 -3.66 7.29 -44.32
N ALA A 10 -2.95 6.31 -43.76
CA ALA A 10 -3.52 5.01 -43.46
C ALA A 10 -4.62 5.15 -42.41
N ARG A 11 -4.32 5.78 -41.27
CA ARG A 11 -5.23 5.97 -40.13
C ARG A 11 -6.52 6.68 -40.49
N ALA A 12 -6.46 7.72 -41.34
CA ALA A 12 -7.63 8.48 -41.75
C ALA A 12 -8.70 7.62 -42.48
N GLN A 13 -8.35 6.42 -42.95
CA GLN A 13 -9.27 5.51 -43.64
C GLN A 13 -9.98 4.53 -42.69
N PHE A 14 -9.65 4.53 -41.40
CA PHE A 14 -10.24 3.68 -40.37
C PHE A 14 -11.10 4.54 -39.42
N PRO A 15 -12.43 4.57 -39.57
CA PRO A 15 -13.29 5.44 -38.76
C PRO A 15 -13.18 5.23 -37.24
N ALA A 16 -12.88 4.01 -36.80
CA ALA A 16 -12.71 3.69 -35.38
C ALA A 16 -11.52 4.43 -34.73
N LEU A 17 -10.47 4.76 -35.51
CA LEU A 17 -9.28 5.45 -35.01
C LEU A 17 -9.47 6.96 -34.81
N ALA A 18 -10.66 7.48 -35.12
CA ALA A 18 -11.05 8.86 -34.80
C ALA A 18 -11.56 9.01 -33.35
N GLN A 19 -11.74 7.89 -32.63
CA GLN A 19 -12.10 7.86 -31.22
C GLN A 19 -10.83 7.83 -30.35
N ASP A 20 -11.00 8.07 -29.05
CA ASP A 20 -9.87 8.20 -28.12
C ASP A 20 -9.16 6.87 -27.82
N GLN A 21 -9.78 5.72 -28.11
CA GLN A 21 -9.22 4.40 -27.76
C GLN A 21 -7.92 4.09 -28.52
N ILE A 22 -6.86 3.72 -27.79
CA ILE A 22 -5.65 3.14 -28.37
C ILE A 22 -5.85 1.62 -28.52
N PHE A 23 -5.78 1.13 -29.76
CA PHE A 23 -5.95 -0.29 -30.08
C PHE A 23 -4.60 -1.02 -30.08
N GLY A 24 -4.33 -1.77 -29.01
CA GLY A 24 -3.17 -2.64 -28.82
C GLY A 24 -3.50 -4.14 -28.77
N ASP A 25 -4.72 -4.55 -29.15
CA ASP A 25 -5.15 -5.96 -29.29
C ASP A 25 -5.53 -6.32 -30.75
N ASN A 26 -4.79 -5.81 -31.73
CA ASN A 26 -5.12 -5.99 -33.15
C ASN A 26 -5.03 -7.46 -33.63
N ALA A 27 -4.27 -8.33 -32.94
CA ALA A 27 -4.26 -9.77 -33.21
C ALA A 27 -5.59 -10.46 -32.83
N GLY A 28 -6.37 -9.84 -31.93
CA GLY A 28 -7.75 -10.24 -31.60
C GLY A 28 -8.75 -9.84 -32.69
N GLY A 29 -8.54 -8.68 -33.31
CA GLY A 29 -9.29 -8.19 -34.48
C GLY A 29 -8.83 -6.78 -34.85
N SER A 30 -8.58 -6.55 -36.14
CA SER A 30 -8.18 -5.23 -36.65
C SER A 30 -9.39 -4.32 -36.85
N GLN A 31 -9.18 -3.01 -36.86
CA GLN A 31 -10.22 -2.05 -37.21
C GLN A 31 -10.59 -2.17 -38.70
N VAL A 32 -11.88 -1.95 -39.02
CA VAL A 32 -12.42 -2.09 -40.38
C VAL A 32 -12.23 -0.79 -41.17
N LEU A 33 -11.83 -0.91 -42.44
CA LEU A 33 -11.76 0.22 -43.37
C LEU A 33 -13.14 0.84 -43.61
N GLY A 34 -13.22 2.18 -43.63
CA GLY A 34 -14.47 2.88 -43.88
C GLY A 34 -15.10 2.54 -45.25
N THR A 35 -14.26 2.30 -46.26
CA THR A 35 -14.68 1.89 -47.61
C THR A 35 -15.27 0.47 -47.63
N VAL A 36 -14.76 -0.44 -46.80
CA VAL A 36 -15.32 -1.79 -46.61
C VAL A 36 -16.71 -1.69 -45.99
N ALA A 37 -16.85 -0.96 -44.87
CA ALA A 37 -18.13 -0.79 -44.20
C ALA A 37 -19.19 -0.15 -45.12
N LYS A 38 -18.78 0.87 -45.90
CA LYS A 38 -19.63 1.51 -46.91
C LYS A 38 -20.05 0.52 -48.00
N SER A 39 -19.14 -0.30 -48.52
CA SER A 39 -19.46 -1.27 -49.58
C SER A 39 -20.49 -2.31 -49.14
N ILE A 40 -20.38 -2.80 -47.91
CA ILE A 40 -21.37 -3.74 -47.32
C ILE A 40 -22.75 -3.07 -47.23
N SER A 41 -22.80 -1.84 -46.70
CA SER A 41 -24.04 -1.08 -46.60
C SER A 41 -24.67 -0.82 -47.98
N GLU A 42 -23.88 -0.43 -48.96
CA GLU A 42 -24.34 -0.17 -50.32
C GLU A 42 -24.92 -1.42 -50.99
N TYR A 43 -24.32 -2.60 -50.76
CA TYR A 43 -24.90 -3.86 -51.24
C TYR A 43 -26.26 -4.12 -50.59
N LEU A 44 -26.33 -4.07 -49.25
CA LEU A 44 -27.53 -4.39 -48.50
C LEU A 44 -28.70 -3.45 -48.82
N VAL A 45 -28.41 -2.18 -49.09
CA VAL A 45 -29.41 -1.16 -49.41
C VAL A 45 -29.88 -1.27 -50.86
N ASN A 46 -28.98 -1.52 -51.82
CA ASN A 46 -29.29 -1.37 -53.24
C ASN A 46 -29.40 -2.68 -54.03
N ASN A 47 -28.70 -3.74 -53.62
CA ASN A 47 -28.42 -4.92 -54.44
C ASN A 47 -28.66 -6.26 -53.73
N ASN A 48 -29.38 -6.26 -52.60
CA ASN A 48 -29.60 -7.45 -51.78
C ASN A 48 -30.56 -8.46 -52.44
N VAL A 49 -30.03 -9.30 -53.32
CA VAL A 49 -30.77 -10.31 -54.08
C VAL A 49 -29.95 -11.59 -54.25
N GLN A 50 -30.63 -12.70 -54.56
CA GLN A 50 -29.97 -13.96 -54.90
C GLN A 50 -29.21 -13.86 -56.24
N LEU A 51 -28.04 -14.50 -56.31
CA LEU A 51 -27.22 -14.55 -57.53
C LEU A 51 -27.81 -15.48 -58.60
N GLY A 52 -27.40 -15.28 -59.86
CA GLY A 52 -27.71 -16.18 -60.97
C GLY A 52 -29.04 -15.95 -61.69
N ALA A 53 -29.86 -14.97 -61.28
CA ALA A 53 -31.11 -14.66 -61.97
C ALA A 53 -30.90 -13.66 -63.14
N SER A 54 -31.81 -13.70 -64.12
CA SER A 54 -31.64 -12.97 -65.38
C SER A 54 -32.01 -11.47 -65.35
N TYR A 55 -32.61 -10.99 -64.25
CA TYR A 55 -33.01 -9.59 -64.09
C TYR A 55 -31.82 -8.69 -63.70
N LYS A 56 -31.98 -7.38 -63.93
CA LYS A 56 -30.90 -6.37 -63.84
C LYS A 56 -30.10 -6.44 -62.54
N THR A 57 -30.76 -6.36 -61.38
CA THR A 57 -30.07 -6.32 -60.09
C THR A 57 -29.30 -7.62 -59.82
N SER A 58 -29.87 -8.79 -60.10
CA SER A 58 -29.15 -10.06 -59.90
C SER A 58 -27.95 -10.22 -60.85
N LYS A 59 -28.05 -9.75 -62.10
CA LYS A 59 -26.89 -9.69 -63.00
C LYS A 59 -25.76 -8.82 -62.46
N ILE A 60 -26.09 -7.65 -61.90
CA ILE A 60 -25.12 -6.74 -61.27
C ILE A 60 -24.49 -7.42 -60.05
N SER A 61 -25.29 -8.00 -59.14
CA SER A 61 -24.78 -8.68 -57.94
C SER A 61 -23.89 -9.87 -58.30
N THR A 62 -24.26 -10.66 -59.32
CA THR A 62 -23.46 -11.81 -59.80
C THR A 62 -22.13 -11.36 -60.37
N GLN A 63 -22.12 -10.35 -61.26
CA GLN A 63 -20.89 -9.81 -61.84
C GLN A 63 -19.96 -9.21 -60.77
N THR A 64 -20.55 -8.56 -59.77
CA THR A 64 -19.80 -7.91 -58.69
C THR A 64 -19.19 -8.95 -57.75
N PHE A 65 -19.95 -10.00 -57.40
CA PHE A 65 -19.46 -11.14 -56.66
C PHE A 65 -18.30 -11.82 -57.39
N ASP A 66 -18.48 -12.18 -58.66
CA ASP A 66 -17.44 -12.84 -59.48
C ASP A 66 -16.16 -12.01 -59.56
N LYS A 67 -16.29 -10.68 -59.66
CA LYS A 67 -15.14 -9.76 -59.67
C LYS A 67 -14.43 -9.77 -58.32
N ALA A 68 -15.16 -9.62 -57.22
CA ALA A 68 -14.58 -9.62 -55.89
C ALA A 68 -13.92 -10.96 -55.55
N TYR A 69 -14.49 -12.07 -56.01
CA TYR A 69 -13.95 -13.40 -55.85
C TYR A 69 -12.60 -13.59 -56.57
N ARG A 70 -12.48 -13.09 -57.80
CA ARG A 70 -11.18 -13.09 -58.52
C ARG A 70 -10.15 -12.21 -57.81
N VAL A 71 -10.56 -11.01 -57.36
CA VAL A 71 -9.67 -10.12 -56.58
C VAL A 71 -9.17 -10.81 -55.31
N ALA A 72 -10.01 -11.57 -54.63
CA ALA A 72 -9.62 -12.35 -53.44
C ALA A 72 -8.59 -13.45 -53.76
N ALA A 73 -8.71 -14.11 -54.92
CA ALA A 73 -7.75 -15.11 -55.38
C ALA A 73 -6.41 -14.47 -55.78
N ASP A 74 -6.46 -13.41 -56.59
CA ASP A 74 -5.30 -12.65 -57.06
C ASP A 74 -4.48 -12.08 -55.89
N TYR A 75 -5.17 -11.67 -54.81
CA TYR A 75 -4.53 -11.10 -53.61
C TYR A 75 -3.49 -12.02 -52.98
N ILE A 76 -3.67 -13.34 -53.06
CA ILE A 76 -2.74 -14.35 -52.52
C ILE A 76 -1.96 -15.11 -53.61
N ASN A 77 -2.00 -14.63 -54.86
CA ASN A 77 -1.44 -15.30 -56.04
C ASN A 77 -2.04 -16.70 -56.32
N ALA A 78 -3.34 -16.86 -56.10
CA ALA A 78 -4.09 -18.10 -56.38
C ALA A 78 -4.98 -17.96 -57.62
N ASP A 79 -5.35 -19.09 -58.23
CA ASP A 79 -6.40 -19.12 -59.25
C ASP A 79 -7.80 -19.15 -58.58
N ALA A 80 -8.82 -18.59 -59.23
CA ALA A 80 -10.17 -18.51 -58.66
C ALA A 80 -10.77 -19.90 -58.31
N GLY A 81 -10.41 -20.95 -59.04
CA GLY A 81 -10.83 -22.32 -58.73
C GLY A 81 -10.13 -22.94 -57.51
N GLU A 82 -9.12 -22.28 -56.96
CA GLU A 82 -8.31 -22.75 -55.82
C GLU A 82 -8.72 -22.13 -54.49
N ILE A 83 -9.72 -21.26 -54.46
CA ILE A 83 -10.16 -20.61 -53.21
C ILE A 83 -11.59 -21.00 -52.85
N VAL A 84 -11.94 -20.81 -51.59
CA VAL A 84 -13.31 -20.78 -51.09
C VAL A 84 -13.41 -19.72 -49.98
N ILE A 85 -14.50 -18.96 -50.00
CA ILE A 85 -14.81 -18.00 -48.94
C ILE A 85 -15.74 -18.70 -47.96
N ALA A 86 -15.40 -18.62 -46.67
CA ALA A 86 -16.17 -19.23 -45.59
C ALA A 86 -16.47 -18.22 -44.48
N PRO A 87 -17.51 -18.43 -43.65
CA PRO A 87 -17.84 -17.51 -42.57
C PRO A 87 -16.73 -17.34 -41.51
N SER A 88 -15.86 -18.33 -41.32
CA SER A 88 -14.68 -18.22 -40.46
C SER A 88 -13.61 -19.26 -40.82
N THR A 89 -12.35 -18.97 -40.49
CA THR A 89 -11.23 -19.91 -40.72
C THR A 89 -11.43 -21.23 -39.97
N THR A 90 -11.97 -21.18 -38.75
CA THR A 90 -12.35 -22.40 -38.00
C THR A 90 -13.34 -23.26 -38.77
N GLN A 91 -14.36 -22.65 -39.37
CA GLN A 91 -15.32 -23.39 -40.20
C GLN A 91 -14.68 -23.89 -41.49
N ALA A 92 -13.83 -23.09 -42.15
CA ALA A 92 -13.10 -23.51 -43.34
C ALA A 92 -12.25 -24.75 -43.07
N PHE A 93 -11.50 -24.79 -41.97
CA PHE A 93 -10.72 -25.94 -41.56
C PHE A 93 -11.59 -27.14 -41.16
N ARG A 94 -12.74 -26.93 -40.52
CA ARG A 94 -13.70 -28.03 -40.26
C ARG A 94 -14.24 -28.65 -41.55
N ASN A 95 -14.61 -27.83 -42.53
CA ASN A 95 -15.07 -28.32 -43.83
C ASN A 95 -13.92 -29.04 -44.56
N LEU A 96 -12.73 -28.47 -44.57
CA LEU A 96 -11.56 -29.08 -45.19
C LEU A 96 -11.21 -30.44 -44.55
N ALA A 97 -11.20 -30.52 -43.22
CA ALA A 97 -10.96 -31.76 -42.48
C ALA A 97 -12.02 -32.84 -42.78
N ALA A 98 -13.29 -32.45 -42.91
CA ALA A 98 -14.38 -33.36 -43.28
C ALA A 98 -14.27 -33.86 -44.73
N ALA A 99 -13.74 -33.03 -45.62
CA ALA A 99 -13.55 -33.35 -47.02
C ALA A 99 -12.30 -34.21 -47.28
N LEU A 100 -11.34 -34.23 -46.35
CA LEU A 100 -10.07 -34.94 -46.53
C LEU A 100 -10.26 -36.46 -46.50
N LYS A 101 -9.71 -37.17 -47.49
CA LYS A 101 -9.81 -38.64 -47.63
C LYS A 101 -8.83 -39.41 -46.71
N LEU A 102 -8.90 -39.19 -45.40
CA LEU A 102 -8.10 -39.93 -44.42
C LEU A 102 -8.60 -41.38 -44.24
N LYS A 103 -7.66 -42.30 -43.98
CA LYS A 103 -7.93 -43.72 -43.73
C LYS A 103 -7.24 -44.21 -42.46
N ALA A 104 -7.70 -45.35 -41.95
CA ALA A 104 -7.08 -45.99 -40.81
C ALA A 104 -5.61 -46.30 -41.08
N GLY A 105 -4.73 -45.91 -40.14
CA GLY A 105 -3.28 -46.09 -40.25
C GLY A 105 -2.52 -44.98 -40.97
N ASP A 106 -3.21 -43.98 -41.54
CA ASP A 106 -2.57 -42.72 -41.95
C ASP A 106 -2.04 -41.97 -40.71
N GLU A 107 -1.00 -41.14 -40.91
CA GLU A 107 -0.46 -40.27 -39.87
C GLU A 107 -0.70 -38.79 -40.20
N ILE A 108 -1.10 -38.01 -39.20
CA ILE A 108 -1.18 -36.55 -39.28
C ILE A 108 -0.23 -35.91 -38.27
N ILE A 109 0.47 -34.85 -38.67
CA ILE A 109 1.39 -34.10 -37.81
C ILE A 109 0.74 -32.75 -37.48
N LEU A 110 0.57 -32.47 -36.19
CA LEU A 110 -0.03 -31.23 -35.70
C LEU A 110 0.97 -30.45 -34.83
N SER A 111 1.09 -29.17 -35.12
CA SER A 111 1.87 -28.22 -34.32
C SER A 111 1.23 -27.97 -32.95
N LYS A 112 2.04 -27.96 -31.88
CA LYS A 112 1.61 -27.51 -30.54
C LYS A 112 1.61 -25.98 -30.37
N VAL A 113 2.18 -25.23 -31.32
CA VAL A 113 2.22 -23.75 -31.25
C VAL A 113 1.03 -23.08 -31.92
N ASP A 114 0.14 -23.87 -32.53
CA ASP A 114 -1.00 -23.41 -33.28
C ASP A 114 -2.16 -22.94 -32.40
N HIS A 115 -3.00 -22.11 -32.99
CA HIS A 115 -4.32 -21.80 -32.47
C HIS A 115 -5.23 -23.04 -32.60
N GLU A 116 -6.14 -23.27 -31.64
CA GLU A 116 -7.01 -24.45 -31.60
C GLU A 116 -7.86 -24.63 -32.87
N SER A 117 -8.19 -23.55 -33.56
CA SER A 117 -8.89 -23.62 -34.86
C SER A 117 -8.13 -24.45 -35.91
N ASN A 118 -6.80 -24.52 -35.85
CA ASN A 118 -5.96 -25.33 -36.73
C ASN A 118 -5.46 -26.62 -36.06
N ILE A 119 -6.12 -27.08 -34.98
CA ILE A 119 -5.81 -28.33 -34.28
C ILE A 119 -7.06 -29.20 -34.20
N ASP A 120 -8.11 -28.66 -33.57
CA ASP A 120 -9.33 -29.38 -33.24
C ASP A 120 -10.05 -30.04 -34.44
N PRO A 121 -10.14 -29.41 -35.63
CA PRO A 121 -10.71 -30.06 -36.80
C PRO A 121 -9.98 -31.35 -37.17
N TRP A 122 -8.65 -31.30 -37.18
CA TRP A 122 -7.81 -32.42 -37.59
C TRP A 122 -7.84 -33.54 -36.56
N LEU A 123 -7.78 -33.22 -35.26
CA LEU A 123 -7.92 -34.20 -34.17
C LEU A 123 -9.24 -34.97 -34.27
N HIS A 124 -10.34 -34.24 -34.50
CA HIS A 124 -11.66 -34.84 -34.59
C HIS A 124 -11.77 -35.83 -35.76
N TYR A 125 -11.38 -35.41 -36.97
CA TYR A 125 -11.49 -36.27 -38.16
C TYR A 125 -10.42 -37.36 -38.23
N ALA A 126 -9.23 -37.15 -37.65
CA ALA A 126 -8.26 -38.23 -37.47
C ALA A 126 -8.81 -39.33 -36.56
N THR A 127 -9.51 -38.95 -35.48
CA THR A 127 -10.16 -39.91 -34.58
C THR A 127 -11.23 -40.72 -35.32
N LEU A 128 -12.09 -40.05 -36.10
CA LEU A 128 -13.13 -40.73 -36.89
C LEU A 128 -12.55 -41.66 -37.97
N ALA A 129 -11.44 -41.27 -38.60
CA ALA A 129 -10.78 -42.05 -39.64
C ALA A 129 -9.88 -43.18 -39.09
N GLY A 130 -9.55 -43.18 -37.80
CA GLY A 130 -8.55 -44.08 -37.22
C GLY A 130 -7.10 -43.73 -37.63
N ALA A 131 -6.83 -42.46 -37.91
CA ALA A 131 -5.49 -41.94 -38.20
C ALA A 131 -4.71 -41.64 -36.91
N THR A 132 -3.39 -41.76 -36.95
CA THR A 132 -2.50 -41.49 -35.82
C THR A 132 -2.07 -40.03 -35.82
N VAL A 133 -2.18 -39.36 -34.67
CA VAL A 133 -1.73 -37.98 -34.48
C VAL A 133 -0.32 -37.97 -33.91
N LYS A 134 0.58 -37.23 -34.56
CA LYS A 134 1.93 -36.92 -34.10
C LYS A 134 2.03 -35.44 -33.76
N TRP A 135 2.64 -35.12 -32.63
CA TRP A 135 2.77 -33.74 -32.18
C TRP A 135 4.12 -33.16 -32.55
N TRP A 136 4.10 -32.04 -33.27
CA TRP A 136 5.27 -31.23 -33.56
C TRP A 136 5.40 -30.13 -32.52
N ALA A 137 6.41 -30.25 -31.67
CA ALA A 137 6.66 -29.36 -30.56
C ALA A 137 8.10 -28.81 -30.65
N PRO A 138 8.30 -27.50 -30.46
CA PRO A 138 9.64 -26.93 -30.33
C PRO A 138 10.25 -27.29 -28.97
N SER A 139 11.58 -27.26 -28.87
CA SER A 139 12.31 -27.57 -27.64
C SER A 139 12.59 -26.35 -26.76
N ASP A 140 12.55 -25.14 -27.32
CA ASP A 140 12.75 -23.88 -26.60
C ASP A 140 11.44 -23.44 -25.94
N ASN A 141 11.49 -23.09 -24.65
CA ASN A 141 10.33 -22.65 -23.87
C ASN A 141 10.18 -21.11 -23.78
N LEU A 142 11.20 -20.34 -24.15
CA LEU A 142 11.15 -18.87 -24.19
C LEU A 142 10.85 -18.36 -25.59
N ASN A 143 11.46 -18.96 -26.62
CA ASN A 143 11.15 -18.68 -28.02
C ASN A 143 10.78 -19.96 -28.79
N PRO A 144 9.60 -20.55 -28.52
CA PRO A 144 9.16 -21.78 -29.17
C PRO A 144 8.86 -21.53 -30.65
N LYS A 145 9.85 -21.84 -31.50
CA LYS A 145 9.76 -21.76 -32.95
C LYS A 145 9.85 -23.15 -33.57
N LEU A 146 8.89 -23.46 -34.45
CA LEU A 146 8.92 -24.70 -35.22
C LEU A 146 10.13 -24.73 -36.17
N ASP A 147 10.72 -25.91 -36.35
CA ASP A 147 11.90 -26.09 -37.20
C ASP A 147 11.85 -27.34 -38.09
N VAL A 148 12.67 -27.28 -39.14
CA VAL A 148 12.85 -28.34 -40.13
C VAL A 148 13.28 -29.67 -39.49
N ALA A 149 14.16 -29.62 -38.48
CA ALA A 149 14.72 -30.82 -37.86
C ALA A 149 13.65 -31.60 -37.10
N GLY A 150 12.84 -30.90 -36.30
CA GLY A 150 11.71 -31.46 -35.58
C GLY A 150 10.68 -32.07 -36.52
N LEU A 151 10.29 -31.36 -37.58
CA LEU A 151 9.34 -31.89 -38.57
C LEU A 151 9.87 -33.15 -39.26
N ARG A 152 11.13 -33.11 -39.72
CA ARG A 152 11.78 -34.23 -40.40
C ARG A 152 11.83 -35.50 -39.54
N SER A 153 12.00 -35.35 -38.22
CA SER A 153 12.01 -36.49 -37.29
C SER A 153 10.64 -37.20 -37.14
N LEU A 154 9.54 -36.51 -37.48
CA LEU A 154 8.18 -37.02 -37.32
C LEU A 154 7.63 -37.65 -38.61
N LEU A 155 8.14 -37.22 -39.77
CA LEU A 155 7.69 -37.66 -41.08
C LEU A 155 8.02 -39.14 -41.33
N THR A 156 7.04 -39.85 -41.89
CA THR A 156 7.20 -41.25 -42.35
C THR A 156 6.45 -41.47 -43.66
N PRO A 157 6.64 -42.61 -44.35
CA PRO A 157 5.83 -42.95 -45.53
C PRO A 157 4.31 -43.01 -45.29
N LYS A 158 3.86 -43.06 -44.03
CA LYS A 158 2.44 -43.05 -43.65
C LYS A 158 1.87 -41.65 -43.43
N THR A 159 2.71 -40.61 -43.38
CA THR A 159 2.23 -39.24 -43.18
C THR A 159 1.40 -38.80 -44.39
N ARG A 160 0.23 -38.20 -44.13
CA ARG A 160 -0.69 -37.67 -45.15
C ARG A 160 -1.00 -36.20 -44.99
N PHE A 161 -0.85 -35.67 -43.78
CA PHE A 161 -1.23 -34.31 -43.49
C PHE A 161 -0.32 -33.69 -42.43
N VAL A 162 0.09 -32.45 -42.64
CA VAL A 162 0.84 -31.64 -41.68
C VAL A 162 0.12 -30.31 -41.53
N ALA A 163 -0.14 -29.87 -40.30
CA ALA A 163 -0.75 -28.58 -40.00
C ALA A 163 0.16 -27.73 -39.10
N CYS A 164 0.36 -26.47 -39.49
CA CYS A 164 1.10 -25.49 -38.71
C CYS A 164 0.64 -24.05 -38.98
N THR A 165 1.05 -23.11 -38.15
CA THR A 165 0.81 -21.67 -38.36
C THR A 165 1.99 -20.96 -39.03
N HIS A 166 1.70 -20.00 -39.90
CA HIS A 166 2.72 -19.15 -40.53
C HIS A 166 3.38 -18.19 -39.54
N ALA A 167 2.58 -17.61 -38.64
CA ALA A 167 3.07 -16.78 -37.55
C ALA A 167 2.29 -17.07 -36.27
N SER A 168 2.98 -17.13 -35.13
CA SER A 168 2.31 -17.33 -33.85
C SER A 168 1.37 -16.17 -33.52
N ASN A 169 0.09 -16.47 -33.23
CA ASN A 169 -0.92 -15.48 -32.83
C ASN A 169 -0.69 -14.90 -31.43
N ILE A 170 0.22 -15.49 -30.65
CA ILE A 170 0.58 -15.03 -29.30
C ILE A 170 2.01 -14.48 -29.29
N LEU A 171 2.98 -15.15 -29.93
CA LEU A 171 4.39 -14.72 -29.86
C LEU A 171 4.85 -13.85 -31.03
N GLY A 172 4.06 -13.77 -32.10
CA GLY A 172 4.39 -13.04 -33.32
C GLY A 172 5.54 -13.65 -34.14
N SER A 173 6.16 -14.75 -33.71
CA SER A 173 7.30 -15.36 -34.42
C SER A 173 6.85 -15.94 -35.77
N ILE A 174 7.61 -15.66 -36.83
CA ILE A 174 7.35 -16.12 -38.20
C ILE A 174 8.10 -17.44 -38.44
N HIS A 175 7.39 -18.44 -38.99
CA HIS A 175 7.94 -19.73 -39.38
C HIS A 175 8.30 -19.77 -40.87
N ASP A 176 9.32 -20.58 -41.21
CA ASP A 176 9.76 -20.77 -42.59
C ASP A 176 8.89 -21.83 -43.30
N ILE A 177 7.70 -21.40 -43.73
CA ILE A 177 6.73 -22.29 -44.35
C ILE A 177 7.25 -22.87 -45.65
N LYS A 178 8.08 -22.14 -46.40
CA LYS A 178 8.69 -22.66 -47.63
C LYS A 178 9.59 -23.86 -47.33
N ALA A 179 10.46 -23.75 -46.33
CA ALA A 179 11.28 -24.86 -45.90
C ALA A 179 10.44 -26.05 -45.39
N PHE A 180 9.30 -25.80 -44.75
CA PHE A 180 8.39 -26.86 -44.31
C PHE A 180 7.72 -27.56 -45.50
N ALA A 181 7.22 -26.80 -46.47
CA ALA A 181 6.62 -27.33 -47.69
C ALA A 181 7.58 -28.25 -48.44
N ASP A 182 8.83 -27.80 -48.64
CA ASP A 182 9.86 -28.58 -49.33
C ASP A 182 10.08 -29.95 -48.70
N ILE A 183 10.09 -30.02 -47.37
CA ILE A 183 10.31 -31.27 -46.62
C ILE A 183 9.06 -32.14 -46.57
N VAL A 184 7.88 -31.55 -46.41
CA VAL A 184 6.61 -32.29 -46.43
C VAL A 184 6.43 -32.99 -47.78
N HIS A 185 6.79 -32.31 -48.88
CA HIS A 185 6.66 -32.84 -50.23
C HIS A 185 7.72 -33.89 -50.61
N GLU A 186 8.76 -34.10 -49.79
CA GLU A 186 9.65 -35.27 -49.93
C GLU A 186 8.90 -36.59 -49.71
N VAL A 187 7.80 -36.57 -48.95
CA VAL A 187 6.96 -37.75 -48.70
C VAL A 187 5.75 -37.73 -49.64
N PRO A 188 5.67 -38.65 -50.63
CA PRO A 188 4.62 -38.64 -51.63
C PRO A 188 3.21 -38.73 -51.03
N GLY A 189 2.33 -37.83 -51.45
CA GLY A 189 0.93 -37.79 -51.02
C GLY A 189 0.69 -37.09 -49.67
N THR A 190 1.71 -36.50 -49.05
CA THR A 190 1.56 -35.66 -47.86
C THR A 190 1.18 -34.24 -48.25
N LEU A 191 0.22 -33.64 -47.56
CA LEU A 191 -0.25 -32.27 -47.75
C LEU A 191 0.12 -31.38 -46.57
N LEU A 192 0.47 -30.13 -46.85
CA LEU A 192 0.73 -29.09 -45.85
C LEU A 192 -0.43 -28.08 -45.78
N CYS A 193 -1.02 -27.94 -44.60
CA CYS A 193 -2.02 -26.93 -44.29
C CYS A 193 -1.46 -25.85 -43.36
N VAL A 194 -1.62 -24.59 -43.77
CA VAL A 194 -1.01 -23.44 -43.10
C VAL A 194 -2.08 -22.47 -42.61
N ASP A 195 -2.08 -22.20 -41.30
CA ASP A 195 -2.85 -21.11 -40.71
C ASP A 195 -2.07 -19.79 -40.85
N GLY A 196 -2.54 -18.94 -41.75
CA GLY A 196 -1.99 -17.61 -42.03
C GLY A 196 -2.67 -16.46 -41.31
N VAL A 197 -3.62 -16.72 -40.40
CA VAL A 197 -4.48 -15.69 -39.79
C VAL A 197 -3.67 -14.59 -39.08
N ALA A 198 -2.57 -14.95 -38.41
CA ALA A 198 -1.71 -13.99 -37.72
C ALA A 198 -0.60 -13.39 -38.60
N TYR A 199 -0.42 -13.88 -39.84
CA TYR A 199 0.57 -13.37 -40.78
C TYR A 199 -0.04 -12.39 -41.79
N ALA A 200 -1.24 -12.71 -42.29
CA ALA A 200 -1.98 -11.95 -43.29
C ALA A 200 -2.16 -10.45 -43.00
N PRO A 201 -2.32 -9.99 -41.74
CA PRO A 201 -2.48 -8.56 -41.44
C PRO A 201 -1.20 -7.75 -41.66
N HIS A 202 -0.05 -8.40 -41.85
CA HIS A 202 1.25 -7.77 -41.75
C HIS A 202 2.08 -7.88 -43.03
N ARG A 203 1.85 -8.89 -43.87
CA ARG A 203 2.71 -9.22 -45.01
C ARG A 203 1.90 -9.72 -46.21
N ALA A 204 2.48 -9.56 -47.40
CA ALA A 204 1.95 -10.14 -48.62
C ALA A 204 1.99 -11.67 -48.54
N ILE A 205 0.94 -12.32 -49.02
CA ILE A 205 0.87 -13.78 -49.12
C ILE A 205 1.07 -14.16 -50.59
N ASP A 206 1.94 -15.14 -50.82
CA ASP A 206 2.11 -15.77 -52.13
C ASP A 206 2.10 -17.28 -51.92
N VAL A 207 0.92 -17.90 -52.08
CA VAL A 207 0.74 -19.31 -51.75
C VAL A 207 1.53 -20.23 -52.70
N LYS A 208 1.77 -19.77 -53.93
CA LYS A 208 2.59 -20.47 -54.93
C LYS A 208 4.07 -20.42 -54.58
N GLU A 209 4.56 -19.27 -54.12
CA GLU A 209 5.95 -19.11 -53.67
C GLU A 209 6.22 -19.94 -52.41
N ILE A 210 5.32 -19.89 -51.43
CA ILE A 210 5.45 -20.58 -50.14
C ILE A 210 5.27 -22.10 -50.29
N GLY A 211 4.52 -22.56 -51.30
CA GLY A 211 4.33 -23.98 -51.60
C GLY A 211 3.36 -24.69 -50.66
N ALA A 212 2.47 -23.98 -49.98
CA ALA A 212 1.44 -24.59 -49.16
C ALA A 212 0.41 -25.33 -50.02
N ASP A 213 -0.09 -26.48 -49.57
CA ASP A 213 -1.20 -27.18 -50.24
C ASP A 213 -2.55 -26.57 -49.88
N PHE A 214 -2.69 -26.16 -48.61
CA PHE A 214 -3.82 -25.39 -48.11
C PHE A 214 -3.31 -24.19 -47.30
N TYR A 215 -3.96 -23.04 -47.45
CA TYR A 215 -3.61 -21.83 -46.70
C TYR A 215 -4.89 -21.07 -46.34
N ALA A 216 -5.08 -20.72 -45.07
CA ALA A 216 -6.27 -19.97 -44.66
C ALA A 216 -5.94 -18.72 -43.86
N PHE A 217 -6.76 -17.68 -44.04
CA PHE A 217 -6.74 -16.50 -43.19
C PHE A 217 -8.12 -15.85 -43.12
N SER A 218 -8.28 -14.92 -42.17
CA SER A 218 -9.54 -14.22 -41.92
C SER A 218 -9.47 -12.77 -42.41
N TRP A 219 -10.41 -12.36 -43.27
CA TRP A 219 -10.46 -10.99 -43.79
C TRP A 219 -10.70 -9.94 -42.71
N TYR A 220 -11.42 -10.27 -41.63
CA TYR A 220 -11.63 -9.32 -40.53
C TYR A 220 -10.36 -8.97 -39.74
N LYS A 221 -9.31 -9.79 -39.87
CA LYS A 221 -7.98 -9.47 -39.35
C LYS A 221 -7.13 -8.68 -40.35
N VAL A 222 -7.53 -8.70 -41.62
CA VAL A 222 -6.93 -7.91 -42.70
C VAL A 222 -7.84 -6.72 -43.00
N TYR A 223 -8.30 -6.02 -41.95
CA TYR A 223 -9.01 -4.73 -42.08
C TYR A 223 -10.38 -4.80 -42.78
N GLY A 224 -10.93 -6.01 -42.91
CA GLY A 224 -12.09 -6.34 -43.73
C GLY A 224 -13.31 -6.88 -42.96
N PRO A 225 -14.23 -7.55 -43.67
CA PRO A 225 -15.43 -8.16 -43.09
C PRO A 225 -15.18 -9.48 -42.36
N HIS A 226 -16.11 -9.89 -41.50
CA HIS A 226 -16.14 -11.20 -40.80
C HIS A 226 -16.43 -12.38 -41.74
N ILE A 227 -15.48 -12.65 -42.62
CA ILE A 227 -15.36 -13.86 -43.45
C ILE A 227 -13.89 -14.29 -43.47
N SER A 228 -13.64 -15.45 -44.04
CA SER A 228 -12.32 -16.04 -44.23
C SER A 228 -12.13 -16.51 -45.67
N LEU A 229 -10.89 -16.73 -46.04
CA LEU A 229 -10.50 -17.34 -47.29
C LEU A 229 -9.68 -18.58 -46.98
N LEU A 230 -10.00 -19.68 -47.66
CA LEU A 230 -9.19 -20.89 -47.71
C LEU A 230 -8.73 -21.10 -49.15
N TYR A 231 -7.43 -21.22 -49.34
CA TYR A 231 -6.76 -21.71 -50.53
C TYR A 231 -6.56 -23.21 -50.45
N GLY A 232 -6.67 -23.89 -51.59
CA GLY A 232 -6.35 -25.29 -51.78
C GLY A 232 -5.87 -25.52 -53.21
N SER A 233 -4.60 -25.92 -53.36
CA SER A 233 -4.01 -26.14 -54.68
C SER A 233 -4.79 -27.17 -55.48
N PHE A 234 -4.82 -27.05 -56.81
CA PHE A 234 -5.55 -28.03 -57.65
C PHE A 234 -5.12 -29.48 -57.37
N LYS A 235 -3.83 -29.72 -57.09
CA LYS A 235 -3.30 -31.03 -56.72
C LYS A 235 -3.85 -31.50 -55.37
N ALA A 236 -3.88 -30.62 -54.37
CA ALA A 236 -4.41 -30.95 -53.05
C ALA A 236 -5.92 -31.26 -53.10
N GLN A 237 -6.66 -30.58 -53.98
CA GLN A 237 -8.10 -30.81 -54.18
C GLN A 237 -8.43 -32.24 -54.63
N GLU A 238 -7.51 -32.99 -55.25
CA GLU A 238 -7.73 -34.39 -55.63
C GLU A 238 -7.96 -35.30 -54.40
N GLN A 239 -7.39 -34.92 -53.27
CA GLN A 239 -7.52 -35.62 -51.99
C GLN A 239 -8.80 -35.25 -51.23
N LEU A 240 -9.66 -34.40 -51.81
CA LEU A 240 -10.92 -33.98 -51.21
C LEU A 240 -12.12 -34.71 -51.84
N GLN A 241 -13.08 -35.08 -50.99
CA GLN A 241 -14.45 -35.42 -51.40
C GLN A 241 -15.31 -34.15 -51.39
N SER A 242 -16.30 -34.07 -52.28
CA SER A 242 -17.23 -32.94 -52.26
C SER A 242 -18.19 -33.09 -51.08
N LEU A 243 -18.36 -32.00 -50.32
CA LEU A 243 -19.41 -31.85 -49.31
C LEU A 243 -20.66 -31.15 -49.86
N GLY A 244 -20.57 -30.63 -51.10
CA GLY A 244 -21.68 -29.98 -51.78
C GLY A 244 -22.81 -30.96 -52.10
N HIS A 245 -23.97 -30.41 -52.47
CA HIS A 245 -25.10 -31.24 -52.91
C HIS A 245 -24.72 -32.12 -54.12
N TYR A 246 -25.25 -33.34 -54.18
CA TYR A 246 -24.88 -34.33 -55.20
C TYR A 246 -25.09 -33.87 -56.66
N PHE A 247 -25.92 -32.84 -56.88
CA PHE A 247 -26.23 -32.27 -58.19
C PHE A 247 -25.40 -31.02 -58.53
N ASN A 248 -24.68 -30.45 -57.57
CA ASN A 248 -23.78 -29.32 -57.82
C ASN A 248 -22.51 -29.81 -58.53
N PRO A 249 -21.82 -28.92 -59.29
CA PRO A 249 -20.47 -29.20 -59.77
C PRO A 249 -19.52 -29.58 -58.63
N SER A 250 -18.34 -30.11 -58.96
CA SER A 250 -17.28 -30.45 -58.00
C SER A 250 -15.88 -30.10 -58.53
N GLY A 251 -15.83 -29.16 -59.48
CA GLY A 251 -14.63 -28.84 -60.26
C GLY A 251 -13.72 -27.81 -59.61
N THR A 252 -14.23 -27.01 -58.67
CA THR A 252 -13.48 -25.99 -57.93
C THR A 252 -13.45 -26.28 -56.43
N LEU A 253 -12.60 -25.58 -55.67
CA LEU A 253 -12.59 -25.71 -54.21
C LEU A 253 -13.90 -25.24 -53.59
N MET A 254 -14.48 -24.15 -54.12
CA MET A 254 -15.81 -23.66 -53.74
C MET A 254 -16.88 -24.73 -53.87
N ASP A 255 -16.95 -25.38 -55.04
CA ASP A 255 -17.90 -26.45 -55.31
C ASP A 255 -17.82 -27.60 -54.30
N LYS A 256 -16.60 -27.88 -53.79
CA LYS A 256 -16.35 -28.98 -52.86
C LYS A 256 -16.65 -28.64 -51.41
N LEU A 257 -16.39 -27.40 -50.97
CA LEU A 257 -16.36 -27.06 -49.55
C LEU A 257 -17.42 -26.04 -49.10
N GLU A 258 -18.10 -25.37 -50.02
CA GLU A 258 -19.15 -24.40 -49.70
C GLU A 258 -20.44 -25.12 -49.28
N LEU A 259 -20.78 -25.03 -47.99
CA LEU A 259 -21.99 -25.64 -47.40
C LEU A 259 -23.18 -24.70 -47.31
N ALA A 260 -22.92 -23.38 -47.31
CA ALA A 260 -23.91 -22.33 -47.28
C ALA A 260 -23.56 -21.33 -48.39
N GLY A 261 -24.55 -20.77 -49.08
CA GLY A 261 -24.27 -19.75 -50.10
C GLY A 261 -23.45 -18.60 -49.52
N ALA A 262 -22.46 -18.14 -50.28
CA ALA A 262 -21.56 -17.07 -49.87
C ALA A 262 -22.28 -15.82 -49.34
N SER A 263 -21.68 -15.14 -48.35
CA SER A 263 -22.12 -13.81 -47.92
C SER A 263 -21.75 -12.79 -49.01
N TYR A 264 -22.69 -12.47 -49.88
CA TYR A 264 -22.46 -11.66 -51.08
C TYR A 264 -21.97 -10.25 -50.75
N GLU A 265 -22.58 -9.60 -49.75
CA GLU A 265 -22.24 -8.27 -49.25
C GLU A 265 -20.83 -8.21 -48.67
N LEU A 266 -20.41 -9.26 -47.95
CA LEU A 266 -19.09 -9.35 -47.35
C LEU A 266 -18.03 -9.67 -48.40
N THR A 267 -18.35 -10.54 -49.36
CA THR A 267 -17.44 -10.89 -50.45
C THR A 267 -17.15 -9.68 -51.33
N GLN A 268 -18.17 -8.91 -51.71
CA GLN A 268 -18.00 -7.66 -52.48
C GLN A 268 -17.02 -6.70 -51.80
N ALA A 269 -17.08 -6.61 -50.46
CA ALA A 269 -16.29 -5.67 -49.68
C ALA A 269 -14.78 -6.00 -49.63
N ILE A 270 -14.34 -7.13 -50.20
CA ILE A 270 -12.91 -7.43 -50.40
C ILE A 270 -12.28 -6.48 -51.42
N MET A 271 -13.00 -6.05 -52.46
CA MET A 271 -12.44 -5.15 -53.49
C MET A 271 -11.90 -3.84 -52.92
N PRO A 272 -12.67 -3.03 -52.16
CA PRO A 272 -12.16 -1.78 -51.61
C PRO A 272 -11.02 -1.96 -50.60
N LEU A 273 -10.87 -3.15 -50.01
CA LEU A 273 -9.76 -3.50 -49.12
C LEU A 273 -8.48 -3.77 -49.93
N VAL A 274 -8.57 -4.51 -51.03
CA VAL A 274 -7.41 -4.71 -51.90
C VAL A 274 -7.02 -3.39 -52.58
N ASP A 275 -7.99 -2.56 -52.98
CA ASP A 275 -7.74 -1.22 -53.52
C ASP A 275 -7.01 -0.31 -52.52
N TYR A 276 -7.27 -0.46 -51.21
CA TYR A 276 -6.58 0.28 -50.15
C TYR A 276 -5.06 0.03 -50.14
N LEU A 277 -4.61 -1.16 -50.52
CA LEU A 277 -3.19 -1.50 -50.62
C LEU A 277 -2.53 -0.96 -51.90
N GLY A 278 -3.30 -0.31 -52.78
CA GLY A 278 -2.83 0.34 -53.99
C GLY A 278 -2.53 -0.62 -55.14
N GLN A 279 -1.94 -0.09 -56.21
CA GLN A 279 -1.67 -0.86 -57.44
C GLN A 279 -0.57 -1.91 -57.29
N ASN A 280 0.31 -1.76 -56.30
CA ASN A 280 1.38 -2.73 -56.01
C ASN A 280 1.33 -3.15 -54.53
N PRO A 281 0.39 -4.05 -54.15
CA PRO A 281 0.26 -4.50 -52.77
C PRO A 281 1.53 -5.12 -52.19
N LYS A 282 2.34 -5.82 -53.01
CA LYS A 282 3.62 -6.41 -52.56
C LYS A 282 4.57 -5.33 -52.04
N GLN A 283 4.72 -4.22 -52.76
CA GLN A 283 5.55 -3.10 -52.32
C GLN A 283 4.95 -2.40 -51.09
N THR A 284 3.64 -2.18 -51.05
CA THR A 284 2.95 -1.58 -49.90
C THR A 284 3.18 -2.39 -48.62
N TRP A 285 3.14 -3.73 -48.71
CA TRP A 285 3.43 -4.60 -47.57
C TRP A 285 4.87 -4.54 -47.09
N VAL A 286 5.86 -4.29 -47.97
CA VAL A 286 7.25 -4.06 -47.56
C VAL A 286 7.36 -2.78 -46.72
N GLU A 287 6.67 -1.72 -47.10
CA GLU A 287 6.70 -0.45 -46.39
C GLU A 287 5.94 -0.52 -45.06
N ILE A 288 4.79 -1.23 -45.04
CA ILE A 288 4.08 -1.57 -43.81
C ILE A 288 5.00 -2.34 -42.85
N ALA A 289 5.71 -3.36 -43.34
CA ALA A 289 6.61 -4.16 -42.53
C ALA A 289 7.74 -3.33 -41.89
N GLN A 290 8.27 -2.35 -42.60
CA GLN A 290 9.28 -1.42 -42.09
C GLN A 290 8.72 -0.52 -40.97
N HIS A 291 7.51 -0.01 -41.15
CA HIS A 291 6.83 0.78 -40.12
C HIS A 291 6.53 -0.05 -38.86
N GLU A 292 5.99 -1.26 -39.03
CA GLU A 292 5.72 -2.18 -37.94
C GLU A 292 6.98 -2.60 -37.18
N GLU A 293 8.11 -2.77 -37.88
CA GLU A 293 9.42 -2.99 -37.26
C GLU A 293 9.80 -1.84 -36.31
N ALA A 294 9.58 -0.59 -36.72
CA ALA A 294 9.82 0.56 -35.85
C ALA A 294 8.91 0.57 -34.60
N LEU A 295 7.63 0.24 -34.76
CA LEU A 295 6.67 0.14 -33.66
C LEU A 295 7.09 -0.92 -32.63
N GLN A 296 7.32 -2.16 -33.09
CA GLN A 296 7.67 -3.25 -32.18
C GLN A 296 9.05 -3.07 -31.56
N LYS A 297 9.99 -2.42 -32.25
CA LYS A 297 11.30 -2.08 -31.68
C LYS A 297 11.14 -1.22 -30.43
N HIS A 298 10.29 -0.20 -30.50
CA HIS A 298 10.09 0.72 -29.38
C HIS A 298 9.54 -0.02 -28.14
N LEU A 299 8.53 -0.87 -28.32
CA LEU A 299 7.98 -1.69 -27.25
C LEU A 299 8.98 -2.71 -26.70
N LEU A 300 9.69 -3.44 -27.58
CA LEU A 300 10.65 -4.46 -27.17
C LEU A 300 11.83 -3.85 -26.41
N ASP A 301 12.33 -2.69 -26.82
CA ASP A 301 13.42 -2.01 -26.12
C ASP A 301 13.02 -1.62 -24.69
N TYR A 302 11.80 -1.12 -24.49
CA TYR A 302 11.25 -0.89 -23.15
C TYR A 302 11.16 -2.18 -22.33
N LEU A 303 10.54 -3.24 -22.86
CA LEU A 303 10.37 -4.50 -22.14
C LEU A 303 11.70 -5.17 -21.81
N LYS A 304 12.71 -5.09 -22.70
CA LYS A 304 14.07 -5.58 -22.44
C LYS A 304 14.80 -4.77 -21.36
N SER A 305 14.43 -3.51 -21.16
CA SER A 305 15.03 -2.68 -20.09
C SER A 305 14.53 -3.03 -18.69
N ARG A 306 13.48 -3.86 -18.58
CA ARG A 306 12.79 -4.23 -17.34
C ARG A 306 13.30 -5.58 -16.80
N PRO A 307 13.96 -5.63 -15.63
CA PRO A 307 14.47 -6.89 -15.05
C PRO A 307 13.37 -7.79 -14.47
N ASP A 308 12.18 -7.23 -14.22
CA ASP A 308 11.00 -7.93 -13.72
C ASP A 308 10.09 -8.47 -14.84
N VAL A 309 10.45 -8.28 -16.11
CA VAL A 309 9.67 -8.73 -17.28
C VAL A 309 10.35 -9.91 -17.96
N SER A 310 9.56 -10.93 -18.31
CA SER A 310 9.99 -12.04 -19.18
C SER A 310 9.25 -11.98 -20.50
N ILE A 311 9.98 -11.79 -21.61
CA ILE A 311 9.42 -11.75 -22.97
C ILE A 311 9.37 -13.16 -23.53
N PHE A 312 8.24 -13.54 -24.12
CA PHE A 312 8.05 -14.80 -24.83
C PHE A 312 8.00 -14.56 -26.35
N GLY A 313 8.75 -15.35 -27.09
CA GLY A 313 9.02 -15.18 -28.53
C GLY A 313 10.34 -14.46 -28.82
N ASP A 314 10.64 -14.31 -30.11
CA ASP A 314 11.90 -13.71 -30.57
C ASP A 314 12.04 -12.25 -30.13
N THR A 315 13.16 -11.87 -29.50
CA THR A 315 13.38 -10.52 -28.98
C THR A 315 13.94 -9.54 -30.02
N SER A 316 14.26 -10.03 -31.23
CA SER A 316 14.59 -9.19 -32.38
C SER A 316 13.38 -8.43 -32.88
N SER A 317 13.54 -7.16 -33.25
CA SER A 317 12.49 -6.37 -33.89
C SER A 317 12.46 -6.53 -35.41
N ALA A 318 13.33 -7.37 -36.00
CA ALA A 318 13.46 -7.49 -37.44
C ALA A 318 12.17 -7.99 -38.11
N ALA A 319 11.70 -7.28 -39.14
CA ALA A 319 10.45 -7.55 -39.83
C ALA A 319 10.34 -8.96 -40.47
N LEU A 320 11.47 -9.61 -40.74
CA LEU A 320 11.55 -10.95 -41.33
C LEU A 320 11.39 -12.07 -40.30
N VAL A 321 11.62 -11.79 -39.02
CA VAL A 321 11.67 -12.81 -37.97
C VAL A 321 10.36 -12.86 -37.18
N ARG A 322 9.67 -11.72 -37.06
CA ARG A 322 8.41 -11.60 -36.33
C ARG A 322 7.46 -10.55 -36.90
N VAL A 323 6.18 -10.71 -36.58
CA VAL A 323 5.14 -9.68 -36.65
C VAL A 323 5.03 -8.95 -35.30
N PRO A 324 4.47 -7.72 -35.25
CA PRO A 324 4.38 -6.87 -34.05
C PRO A 324 3.32 -7.34 -33.02
N THR A 325 3.30 -8.63 -32.72
CA THR A 325 2.55 -9.25 -31.61
C THR A 325 3.55 -9.68 -30.55
N VAL A 326 3.62 -8.94 -29.43
CA VAL A 326 4.59 -9.10 -28.35
C VAL A 326 3.90 -9.63 -27.10
N SER A 327 4.45 -10.71 -26.53
CA SER A 327 3.95 -11.32 -25.30
C SER A 327 4.97 -11.32 -24.19
N PHE A 328 4.53 -11.08 -22.96
CA PHE A 328 5.38 -11.07 -21.79
C PHE A 328 4.61 -11.38 -20.49
N THR A 329 5.34 -11.74 -19.45
CA THR A 329 4.84 -11.82 -18.06
C THR A 329 5.64 -10.89 -17.16
N VAL A 330 5.09 -10.59 -15.98
CA VAL A 330 5.70 -9.71 -14.97
C VAL A 330 5.90 -10.51 -13.68
N ASN A 331 7.12 -10.57 -13.19
CA ASN A 331 7.47 -11.28 -11.97
C ASN A 331 6.67 -10.75 -10.78
N GLY A 332 5.95 -11.65 -10.09
CA GLY A 332 5.14 -11.31 -8.92
C GLY A 332 3.75 -10.72 -9.22
N ARG A 333 3.33 -10.67 -10.50
CA ARG A 333 1.98 -10.20 -10.88
C ARG A 333 1.34 -11.13 -11.91
N SER A 334 0.02 -11.31 -11.84
CA SER A 334 -0.73 -12.01 -12.89
C SER A 334 -0.90 -11.11 -14.11
N SER A 335 -0.88 -11.70 -15.31
CA SER A 335 -1.13 -11.03 -16.58
C SER A 335 -2.49 -10.33 -16.58
N GLN A 336 -3.51 -10.96 -16.00
CA GLN A 336 -4.80 -10.34 -15.75
C GLN A 336 -4.68 -9.02 -14.98
N SER A 337 -4.01 -9.05 -13.83
CA SER A 337 -3.89 -7.87 -12.97
C SER A 337 -3.11 -6.72 -13.60
N VAL A 338 -2.19 -7.02 -14.52
CA VAL A 338 -1.44 -6.00 -15.26
C VAL A 338 -2.34 -5.32 -16.28
N VAL A 339 -3.06 -6.09 -17.08
CA VAL A 339 -3.95 -5.55 -18.12
C VAL A 339 -5.10 -4.77 -17.51
N GLU A 340 -5.79 -5.31 -16.50
CA GLU A 340 -6.91 -4.62 -15.85
C GLU A 340 -6.45 -3.30 -15.19
N ALA A 341 -5.23 -3.25 -14.66
CA ALA A 341 -4.67 -2.02 -14.11
C ALA A 341 -4.33 -0.99 -15.20
N VAL A 342 -3.85 -1.42 -16.37
CA VAL A 342 -3.62 -0.54 -17.53
C VAL A 342 -4.94 0.04 -18.02
N GLU A 343 -5.97 -0.79 -18.17
CA GLU A 343 -7.31 -0.38 -18.61
C GLU A 343 -7.98 0.57 -17.60
N ALA A 344 -7.80 0.34 -16.30
CA ALA A 344 -8.38 1.20 -15.26
C ALA A 344 -7.78 2.62 -15.23
N GLN A 345 -6.58 2.82 -15.78
CA GLN A 345 -5.81 4.06 -15.64
C GLN A 345 -5.52 4.75 -16.98
N SER A 346 -5.93 4.17 -18.11
CA SER A 346 -5.61 4.68 -19.43
C SER A 346 -6.63 4.27 -20.49
N ILE A 347 -6.52 4.87 -21.67
CA ILE A 347 -7.29 4.55 -22.89
C ILE A 347 -6.62 3.42 -23.71
N VAL A 348 -5.69 2.67 -23.13
CA VAL A 348 -4.94 1.61 -23.82
C VAL A 348 -5.70 0.29 -23.74
N GLY A 349 -5.99 -0.31 -24.90
CA GLY A 349 -6.61 -1.62 -25.01
C GLY A 349 -5.58 -2.68 -25.36
N ILE A 350 -5.11 -3.43 -24.37
CA ILE A 350 -4.24 -4.61 -24.50
C ILE A 350 -4.94 -5.81 -23.87
N ARG A 351 -4.42 -7.03 -24.03
CA ARG A 351 -5.16 -8.22 -23.57
C ARG A 351 -4.27 -9.24 -22.90
N TRP A 352 -4.86 -10.07 -22.04
CA TRP A 352 -4.18 -11.18 -21.38
C TRP A 352 -4.82 -12.54 -21.70
N GLY A 353 -4.11 -13.62 -21.39
CA GLY A 353 -4.58 -15.00 -21.45
C GLY A 353 -3.84 -15.84 -22.48
N HIS A 354 -4.47 -16.95 -22.91
CA HIS A 354 -3.85 -17.92 -23.81
C HIS A 354 -4.27 -17.80 -25.29
N PHE A 355 -5.25 -16.94 -25.61
CA PHE A 355 -5.68 -16.62 -26.99
C PHE A 355 -5.98 -17.84 -27.88
N PHE A 356 -6.60 -18.88 -27.29
CA PHE A 356 -6.85 -20.19 -27.91
C PHE A 356 -5.59 -20.91 -28.44
N SER A 357 -4.40 -20.59 -27.92
CA SER A 357 -3.17 -21.36 -28.14
C SER A 357 -2.83 -22.11 -26.86
N LYS A 358 -3.79 -22.90 -26.35
CA LYS A 358 -3.76 -23.44 -24.99
C LYS A 358 -2.58 -24.39 -24.79
N ARG A 359 -2.32 -25.27 -25.76
CA ARG A 359 -1.18 -26.21 -25.74
C ARG A 359 0.17 -25.49 -25.71
N LEU A 360 0.32 -24.40 -26.46
CA LEU A 360 1.54 -23.58 -26.42
C LEU A 360 1.76 -23.02 -25.01
N VAL A 361 0.74 -22.40 -24.44
CA VAL A 361 0.85 -21.74 -23.13
C VAL A 361 1.10 -22.76 -22.02
N GLU A 362 0.33 -23.84 -21.96
CA GLU A 362 0.42 -24.82 -20.87
C GLU A 362 1.59 -25.78 -21.02
N GLU A 363 1.78 -26.37 -22.20
CA GLU A 363 2.72 -27.48 -22.38
C GLU A 363 4.13 -27.03 -22.78
N ILE A 364 4.27 -25.86 -23.42
CA ILE A 364 5.56 -25.38 -23.94
C ILE A 364 6.11 -24.23 -23.11
N LEU A 365 5.30 -23.18 -22.87
CA LEU A 365 5.71 -22.05 -22.06
C LEU A 365 5.68 -22.36 -20.55
N GLY A 366 4.95 -23.40 -20.14
CA GLY A 366 4.79 -23.78 -18.73
C GLY A 366 3.96 -22.78 -17.92
N LEU A 367 3.03 -22.07 -18.57
CA LEU A 367 2.17 -21.06 -17.97
C LEU A 367 0.75 -21.61 -17.73
N GLY A 368 0.06 -21.09 -16.73
CA GLY A 368 -1.34 -21.48 -16.44
C GLY A 368 -2.38 -20.72 -17.26
N GLU A 369 -3.64 -20.81 -16.86
CA GLU A 369 -4.80 -20.12 -17.51
C GLU A 369 -4.62 -18.59 -17.62
N ASP A 370 -3.83 -17.98 -16.73
CA ASP A 370 -3.49 -16.54 -16.75
C ASP A 370 -2.65 -16.16 -18.00
N GLY A 371 -1.93 -17.12 -18.59
CA GLY A 371 -1.19 -16.93 -19.83
C GLY A 371 -0.20 -15.76 -19.79
N VAL A 372 -0.28 -14.89 -20.79
CA VAL A 372 0.64 -13.76 -20.98
C VAL A 372 -0.13 -12.46 -21.14
N VAL A 373 0.54 -11.33 -20.88
CA VAL A 373 0.14 -10.03 -21.44
C VAL A 373 0.53 -10.01 -22.92
N ARG A 374 -0.38 -9.61 -23.81
CA ARG A 374 -0.13 -9.47 -25.24
C ARG A 374 -0.45 -8.05 -25.71
N VAL A 375 0.53 -7.45 -26.36
CA VAL A 375 0.38 -6.20 -27.12
C VAL A 375 0.58 -6.53 -28.59
N SER A 376 -0.41 -6.23 -29.42
CA SER A 376 -0.39 -6.49 -30.85
C SER A 376 -0.72 -5.24 -31.63
N LEU A 377 0.23 -4.80 -32.44
CA LEU A 377 0.18 -3.56 -33.20
C LEU A 377 0.02 -3.89 -34.69
N VAL A 378 -0.43 -2.93 -35.49
CA VAL A 378 -0.48 -3.02 -36.96
C VAL A 378 -0.05 -1.70 -37.58
N HIS A 379 -0.01 -1.62 -38.89
CA HIS A 379 0.52 -0.48 -39.64
C HIS A 379 -0.18 0.87 -39.37
N TYR A 380 -1.44 0.87 -38.94
CA TYR A 380 -2.12 2.11 -38.57
C TYR A 380 -1.74 2.62 -37.17
N ASN A 381 -1.06 1.83 -36.34
CA ASN A 381 -0.59 2.33 -35.04
C ASN A 381 0.59 3.29 -35.22
N THR A 382 0.75 4.25 -34.30
CA THR A 382 1.86 5.21 -34.35
C THR A 382 2.89 4.96 -33.25
N VAL A 383 4.10 5.51 -33.41
CA VAL A 383 5.14 5.43 -32.37
C VAL A 383 4.67 6.13 -31.09
N GLU A 384 3.93 7.22 -31.21
CA GLU A 384 3.33 7.95 -30.08
C GLU A 384 2.33 7.08 -29.32
N GLU A 385 1.50 6.30 -30.01
CA GLU A 385 0.62 5.32 -29.36
C GLU A 385 1.42 4.25 -28.62
N VAL A 386 2.53 3.77 -29.18
CA VAL A 386 3.43 2.83 -28.48
C VAL A 386 4.04 3.48 -27.24
N SER A 387 4.46 4.74 -27.32
CA SER A 387 4.94 5.51 -26.16
C SER A 387 3.86 5.65 -25.08
N MET A 388 2.60 5.84 -25.47
CA MET A 388 1.48 5.88 -24.52
C MET A 388 1.20 4.52 -23.88
N ILE A 389 1.31 3.43 -24.65
CA ILE A 389 1.25 2.06 -24.12
C ILE A 389 2.37 1.83 -23.10
N ILE A 390 3.60 2.24 -23.42
CA ILE A 390 4.76 2.16 -22.51
C ILE A 390 4.50 2.98 -21.24
N GLY A 391 4.05 4.24 -21.35
CA GLY A 391 3.75 5.08 -20.20
C GLY A 391 2.66 4.49 -19.30
N ALA A 392 1.62 3.87 -19.88
CA ALA A 392 0.60 3.17 -19.10
C ALA A 392 1.19 1.94 -18.37
N LEU A 393 2.06 1.17 -19.03
CA LEU A 393 2.79 0.07 -18.40
C LEU A 393 3.73 0.59 -17.29
N GLU A 394 4.45 1.68 -17.49
CA GLU A 394 5.35 2.27 -16.48
C GLU A 394 4.57 2.69 -15.22
N ASN A 395 3.42 3.34 -15.39
CA ASN A 395 2.56 3.73 -14.27
C ASN A 395 2.08 2.52 -13.47
N VAL A 396 1.71 1.44 -14.17
CA VAL A 396 1.20 0.21 -13.53
C VAL A 396 2.33 -0.61 -12.89
N LEU A 397 3.50 -0.69 -13.51
CA LEU A 397 4.63 -1.51 -13.07
C LEU A 397 5.57 -0.79 -12.10
N GLY A 398 5.47 0.53 -11.99
CA GLY A 398 6.31 1.38 -11.15
C GLY A 398 7.69 1.63 -11.77
N THR A 399 8.22 2.84 -11.54
CA THR A 399 9.59 3.18 -11.93
C THR A 399 10.58 2.42 -11.03
N SER A 400 11.26 1.40 -11.58
CA SER A 400 12.48 0.95 -10.91
C SER A 400 13.50 2.07 -11.09
N LEU A 401 13.93 2.72 -10.02
CA LEU A 401 15.07 3.64 -10.10
C LEU A 401 16.27 2.82 -10.62
N PRO A 402 16.83 3.13 -11.81
CA PRO A 402 17.93 2.34 -12.36
C PRO A 402 19.17 2.54 -11.47
N ASN A 403 19.46 1.54 -10.65
CA ASN A 403 20.65 1.42 -9.81
C ASN A 403 21.14 2.72 -9.13
N PRO A 404 20.29 3.53 -8.46
CA PRO A 404 20.73 4.76 -7.81
C PRO A 404 21.78 4.48 -6.73
N HIS A 405 21.78 3.25 -6.18
CA HIS A 405 22.76 2.77 -5.22
C HIS A 405 24.22 2.95 -5.69
N THR A 406 24.48 2.98 -7.00
CA THR A 406 25.83 3.18 -7.57
C THR A 406 26.47 4.54 -7.28
N LYS A 407 25.67 5.54 -6.86
CA LYS A 407 26.16 6.87 -6.44
C LYS A 407 26.77 6.87 -5.03
N TYR A 408 26.56 5.81 -4.25
CA TYR A 408 26.92 5.76 -2.84
C TYR A 408 28.00 4.67 -2.62
N THR A 409 29.22 5.09 -2.28
CA THR A 409 30.36 4.18 -2.07
C THR A 409 30.62 3.86 -0.59
N GLY A 410 29.83 4.43 0.33
CA GLY A 410 30.16 4.45 1.76
C GLY A 410 31.41 5.26 2.07
N PHE A 411 31.75 5.38 3.36
CA PHE A 411 33.05 5.89 3.83
C PHE A 411 33.89 4.74 4.39
N GLN A 412 35.19 4.93 4.54
CA GLN A 412 36.07 3.94 5.16
C GLN A 412 35.76 3.83 6.65
N GLN A 413 35.15 2.71 7.06
CA GLN A 413 34.81 2.47 8.46
C GLN A 413 36.05 2.09 9.27
N ILE A 414 36.16 2.61 10.50
CA ILE A 414 37.14 2.12 11.48
C ILE A 414 36.70 0.73 11.94
N HIS A 415 37.66 -0.19 12.01
CA HIS A 415 37.47 -1.52 12.59
C HIS A 415 38.40 -1.68 13.77
N ASN A 416 37.87 -1.65 15.00
CA ASN A 416 38.65 -1.98 16.20
C ASN A 416 38.54 -3.48 16.50
N PRO A 417 39.55 -4.31 16.21
CA PRO A 417 39.50 -5.75 16.50
C PRO A 417 39.55 -6.06 18.00
N ASN A 418 40.02 -5.12 18.81
CA ASN A 418 40.17 -5.25 20.27
C ASN A 418 39.12 -4.41 21.01
N ARG A 419 37.92 -4.26 20.43
CA ARG A 419 36.84 -3.49 21.05
C ARG A 419 36.38 -4.12 22.36
N GLU A 420 36.20 -3.30 23.39
CA GLU A 420 35.74 -3.75 24.71
C GLU A 420 34.38 -3.15 25.09
N TRP A 421 33.93 -2.10 24.42
CA TRP A 421 32.61 -1.51 24.65
C TRP A 421 31.45 -2.51 24.61
N PRO A 422 31.42 -3.60 23.79
CA PRO A 422 30.33 -4.56 23.82
C PRO A 422 30.23 -5.38 25.12
N ASN A 423 31.32 -5.44 25.90
CA ASN A 423 31.41 -6.20 27.15
C ASN A 423 31.11 -5.35 28.40
N LYS A 424 30.86 -4.04 28.22
CA LYS A 424 30.62 -3.10 29.31
C LYS A 424 29.11 -2.89 29.52
N THR A 425 28.76 -2.45 30.72
CA THR A 425 27.39 -2.04 31.08
C THR A 425 27.45 -0.64 31.66
N LEU A 426 26.48 0.21 31.32
CA LEU A 426 26.34 1.52 31.95
C LEU A 426 25.91 1.33 33.41
N ASP A 427 26.57 2.03 34.34
CA ASP A 427 26.29 1.96 35.78
C ASP A 427 26.08 3.35 36.41
N LYS A 428 26.34 4.42 35.66
CA LYS A 428 26.18 5.83 36.05
C LYS A 428 25.70 6.67 34.87
N PRO A 429 25.02 7.81 35.11
CA PRO A 429 24.67 8.74 34.04
C PRO A 429 25.90 9.47 33.48
N PRO A 430 25.85 9.94 32.22
CA PRO A 430 26.83 10.86 31.69
C PRO A 430 26.60 12.27 32.26
N ILE A 431 27.51 13.19 31.96
CA ILE A 431 27.22 14.62 32.07
C ILE A 431 26.24 14.97 30.94
N TRP A 432 25.08 15.48 31.29
CA TRP A 432 24.07 15.88 30.32
C TRP A 432 24.25 17.33 29.91
N LEU A 433 24.39 17.56 28.62
CA LEU A 433 24.38 18.89 28.04
C LEU A 433 23.18 19.08 27.11
N SER A 434 22.36 20.06 27.46
CA SER A 434 21.24 20.50 26.62
C SER A 434 21.72 21.53 25.61
N THR A 435 21.55 21.23 24.32
CA THR A 435 21.79 22.15 23.20
C THR A 435 20.51 22.80 22.65
N ASP A 436 19.36 22.60 23.32
CA ASP A 436 18.05 23.08 22.86
C ASP A 436 18.02 24.57 22.51
N LEU A 437 18.68 25.42 23.30
CA LEU A 437 18.65 26.88 23.14
C LEU A 437 19.54 27.41 22.02
N ARG A 438 20.45 26.58 21.48
CA ARG A 438 21.33 26.92 20.36
C ARG A 438 21.06 26.04 19.16
N ASP A 439 21.38 24.75 19.26
CA ASP A 439 21.27 23.79 18.15
C ASP A 439 19.82 23.44 17.84
N GLY A 440 19.02 23.20 18.87
CA GLY A 440 17.58 23.01 18.70
C GLY A 440 16.87 24.28 18.21
N ASN A 441 17.33 25.45 18.63
CA ASN A 441 16.74 26.73 18.22
C ASN A 441 17.02 27.08 16.75
N GLN A 442 18.24 26.83 16.26
CA GLN A 442 18.59 27.14 14.87
C GLN A 442 17.84 26.28 13.85
N SER A 443 17.39 25.08 14.25
CA SER A 443 16.64 24.18 13.39
C SER A 443 15.13 24.45 13.35
N LEU A 444 14.64 25.43 14.13
CA LEU A 444 13.24 25.81 14.10
C LEU A 444 12.92 26.68 12.88
N ILE A 445 11.74 26.45 12.29
CA ILE A 445 11.20 27.33 11.24
C ILE A 445 11.08 28.77 11.76
N ASN A 446 10.65 28.92 13.01
CA ASN A 446 10.58 30.19 13.71
C ASN A 446 11.49 30.12 14.94
N PRO A 447 12.67 30.76 14.92
CA PRO A 447 13.55 30.82 16.07
C PRO A 447 12.84 31.40 17.30
N LEU A 448 13.21 30.91 18.49
CA LEU A 448 12.64 31.33 19.76
C LEU A 448 12.91 32.82 20.03
N THR A 449 11.89 33.51 20.53
CA THR A 449 12.05 34.86 21.10
C THR A 449 12.83 34.82 22.41
N ILE A 450 13.29 35.98 22.90
CA ILE A 450 13.99 36.09 24.19
C ILE A 450 13.12 35.53 25.33
N GLU A 451 11.82 35.83 25.32
CA GLU A 451 10.86 35.37 26.32
C GLU A 451 10.66 33.86 26.25
N GLN A 452 10.58 33.29 25.05
CA GLN A 452 10.47 31.84 24.89
C GLN A 452 11.76 31.14 25.34
N LYS A 453 12.94 31.67 24.98
CA LYS A 453 14.24 31.16 25.46
C LYS A 453 14.34 31.23 26.97
N TRP A 454 13.83 32.30 27.59
CA TRP A 454 13.79 32.46 29.04
C TRP A 454 12.96 31.35 29.70
N GLU A 455 11.73 31.13 29.24
CA GLU A 455 10.87 30.07 29.76
C GLU A 455 11.46 28.67 29.55
N TYR A 456 12.14 28.46 28.43
CA TYR A 456 12.80 27.20 28.09
C TYR A 456 14.04 26.97 28.98
N PHE A 457 14.89 27.97 29.17
CA PHE A 457 16.05 27.87 30.07
C PHE A 457 15.64 27.47 31.49
N GLN A 458 14.61 28.12 32.04
CA GLN A 458 14.08 27.77 33.36
C GLN A 458 13.58 26.32 33.41
N MET A 459 12.91 25.85 32.34
CA MET A 459 12.48 24.45 32.24
C MET A 459 13.67 23.48 32.27
N LEU A 460 14.77 23.78 31.57
CA LEU A 460 15.97 22.94 31.57
C LEU A 460 16.63 22.88 32.96
N VAL A 461 16.69 24.02 33.65
CA VAL A 461 17.18 24.09 35.02
C VAL A 461 16.27 23.32 35.98
N GLU A 462 14.95 23.45 35.84
CA GLU A 462 13.96 22.71 36.64
C GLU A 462 14.06 21.19 36.44
N ILE A 463 14.35 20.73 35.23
CA ILE A 463 14.61 19.31 34.92
C ILE A 463 15.91 18.83 35.58
N GLY A 464 16.89 19.72 35.77
CA GLY A 464 18.15 19.40 36.45
C GLY A 464 19.40 19.41 35.57
N TYR A 465 19.34 19.96 34.35
CA TYR A 465 20.54 20.12 33.51
C TYR A 465 21.56 21.05 34.18
N THR A 466 22.82 20.62 34.22
CA THR A 466 23.94 21.38 34.79
C THR A 466 24.87 21.96 33.72
N GLU A 467 24.79 21.48 32.49
CA GLU A 467 25.48 22.03 31.34
C GLU A 467 24.44 22.44 30.29
N ILE A 468 24.40 23.72 29.91
CA ILE A 468 23.41 24.25 28.96
C ILE A 468 24.10 25.13 27.93
N GLU A 469 23.99 24.77 26.65
CA GLU A 469 24.44 25.62 25.54
C GLU A 469 23.36 26.65 25.20
N VAL A 470 23.64 27.91 25.54
CA VAL A 470 22.62 28.97 25.55
C VAL A 470 22.64 29.87 24.32
N CYS A 471 23.75 29.91 23.58
CA CYS A 471 23.90 30.90 22.51
C CYS A 471 24.97 30.58 21.46
N PHE A 472 24.79 31.19 20.29
CA PHE A 472 25.86 31.50 19.34
C PHE A 472 25.91 33.03 19.12
N PRO A 473 26.45 33.78 20.09
CA PRO A 473 26.20 35.22 20.27
C PRO A 473 26.94 36.10 19.26
N ALA A 474 27.92 35.55 18.55
CA ALA A 474 28.61 36.23 17.48
C ALA A 474 27.80 36.27 16.16
N ALA A 475 26.85 35.35 15.99
CA ALA A 475 26.01 35.28 14.80
C ALA A 475 24.70 36.11 14.92
N SER A 476 24.27 36.44 16.14
CA SER A 476 22.98 37.11 16.38
C SER A 476 23.02 38.01 17.61
N GLN A 477 22.46 39.21 17.49
CA GLN A 477 22.31 40.15 18.61
C GLN A 477 21.32 39.63 19.65
N VAL A 478 20.25 38.95 19.22
CA VAL A 478 19.25 38.35 20.12
C VAL A 478 19.88 37.30 21.03
N GLU A 479 20.79 36.48 20.48
CA GLU A 479 21.55 35.47 21.23
C GLU A 479 22.47 36.11 22.27
N PHE A 480 23.13 37.21 21.90
CA PHE A 480 23.97 37.98 22.80
C PHE A 480 23.14 38.57 23.95
N ASP A 481 22.05 39.27 23.64
CA ASP A 481 21.21 39.96 24.61
C ASP A 481 20.52 38.98 25.57
N PHE A 482 20.06 37.83 25.09
CA PHE A 482 19.53 36.75 25.93
C PHE A 482 20.58 36.24 26.93
N THR A 483 21.81 36.00 26.47
CA THR A 483 22.91 35.53 27.33
C THR A 483 23.25 36.57 28.39
N ARG A 484 23.34 37.85 28.01
CA ARG A 484 23.55 38.95 28.97
C ARG A 484 22.46 39.01 30.01
N ARG A 485 21.19 38.90 29.59
CA ARG A 485 20.03 38.90 30.49
C ARG A 485 20.09 37.76 31.49
N LEU A 486 20.50 36.55 31.09
CA LEU A 486 20.66 35.41 32.01
C LEU A 486 21.69 35.71 33.11
N ILE A 487 22.82 36.30 32.74
CA ILE A 487 23.95 36.57 33.65
C ILE A 487 23.66 37.75 34.57
N GLU A 488 23.05 38.81 34.04
CA GLU A 488 22.81 40.06 34.76
C GLU A 488 21.60 39.96 35.70
N THR A 489 20.70 38.99 35.49
CA THR A 489 19.55 38.78 36.37
C THR A 489 19.94 37.90 37.56
N PRO A 490 19.86 38.39 38.81
CA PRO A 490 20.27 37.62 39.98
C PRO A 490 19.48 36.33 40.17
N ASN A 491 20.17 35.25 40.59
CA ASN A 491 19.61 33.96 40.98
C ASN A 491 18.85 33.19 39.88
N ILE A 492 18.97 33.59 38.60
CA ILE A 492 18.34 32.87 37.49
C ILE A 492 19.20 31.68 37.03
N VAL A 493 20.51 31.85 37.01
CA VAL A 493 21.47 30.78 36.71
C VAL A 493 21.97 30.20 38.04
N PRO A 494 21.63 28.97 38.41
CA PRO A 494 22.15 28.34 39.62
C PRO A 494 23.68 28.18 39.56
N ASP A 495 24.33 28.19 40.72
CA ASP A 495 25.79 28.07 40.84
C ASP A 495 26.33 26.73 40.31
N THR A 496 25.48 25.71 40.27
CA THR A 496 25.78 24.38 39.72
C THR A 496 25.74 24.35 38.20
N VAL A 497 25.12 25.34 37.54
CA VAL A 497 24.92 25.38 36.10
C VAL A 497 26.08 26.11 35.41
N ARG A 498 26.66 25.47 34.40
CA ARG A 498 27.65 26.05 33.49
C ARG A 498 26.98 26.43 32.19
N LEU A 499 27.13 27.70 31.79
CA LEU A 499 26.63 28.20 30.51
C LEU A 499 27.67 27.98 29.41
N ARG A 500 27.25 27.38 28.30
CA ARG A 500 28.11 27.16 27.13
C ARG A 500 27.71 28.08 25.97
N GLY A 501 28.70 28.72 25.36
CA GLY A 501 28.53 29.51 24.13
C GLY A 501 29.32 28.89 22.98
N LEU A 502 28.70 28.76 21.82
CA LEU A 502 29.35 28.28 20.60
C LEU A 502 30.09 29.43 19.89
N SER A 503 31.26 29.15 19.32
CA SER A 503 32.01 30.10 18.50
C SER A 503 32.91 29.40 17.47
N PRO A 504 32.94 29.78 16.19
CA PRO A 504 33.91 29.25 15.24
C PRO A 504 35.33 29.68 15.64
N THR A 505 36.34 29.04 15.05
CA THR A 505 37.77 29.38 15.24
C THR A 505 38.14 30.70 14.55
N ARG A 506 37.59 31.81 15.05
CA ARG A 506 37.78 33.19 14.58
C ARG A 506 37.87 34.14 15.77
N GLU A 507 38.94 34.93 15.83
CA GLU A 507 39.25 35.78 17.00
C GLU A 507 38.13 36.79 17.31
N ASP A 508 37.54 37.43 16.30
CA ASP A 508 36.44 38.38 16.47
C ASP A 508 35.17 37.72 17.05
N PHE A 509 34.88 36.49 16.64
CA PHE A 509 33.74 35.72 17.15
C PHE A 509 34.01 35.19 18.56
N LEU A 510 35.23 34.74 18.83
CA LEU A 510 35.64 34.29 20.17
C LEU A 510 35.56 35.42 21.19
N ALA A 511 36.09 36.60 20.86
CA ALA A 511 36.02 37.78 21.72
C ALA A 511 34.56 38.15 22.05
N ARG A 512 33.68 38.10 21.04
CA ARG A 512 32.25 38.37 21.23
C ARG A 512 31.54 37.32 22.09
N THR A 513 31.88 36.04 21.94
CA THR A 513 31.34 34.96 22.78
C THR A 513 31.81 35.09 24.24
N VAL A 514 33.08 35.39 24.48
CA VAL A 514 33.61 35.65 25.83
C VAL A 514 32.93 36.88 26.44
N ALA A 515 32.75 37.96 25.68
CA ALA A 515 32.04 39.15 26.14
C ALA A 515 30.58 38.85 26.53
N ALA A 516 29.89 37.98 25.80
CA ALA A 516 28.53 37.56 26.13
C ALA A 516 28.49 36.82 27.48
N LEU A 517 29.45 35.91 27.71
CA LEU A 517 29.50 35.03 28.89
C LEU A 517 30.15 35.64 30.14
N ARG A 518 30.86 36.77 30.00
CA ARG A 518 31.60 37.41 31.11
C ARG A 518 30.68 37.74 32.29
N GLY A 519 31.07 37.31 33.50
CA GLY A 519 30.30 37.50 34.73
C GLY A 519 29.39 36.33 35.10
N ALA A 520 29.25 35.31 34.24
CA ALA A 520 28.71 34.02 34.66
C ALA A 520 29.65 33.38 35.70
N LYS A 521 29.11 32.71 36.73
CA LYS A 521 29.95 32.01 37.71
C LYS A 521 30.78 30.90 37.07
N ARG A 522 30.17 30.14 36.17
CA ARG A 522 30.78 29.04 35.42
C ARG A 522 30.41 29.18 33.94
N ALA A 523 31.40 29.24 33.07
CA ALA A 523 31.18 29.35 31.63
C ALA A 523 32.11 28.42 30.85
N SER A 524 31.64 27.98 29.69
CA SER A 524 32.44 27.24 28.71
C SER A 524 32.31 27.87 27.34
N VAL A 525 33.42 28.02 26.62
CA VAL A 525 33.37 28.34 25.19
C VAL A 525 33.60 27.05 24.41
N CYS A 526 32.62 26.67 23.58
CA CYS A 526 32.79 25.61 22.60
C CYS A 526 33.27 26.22 21.30
N THR A 527 34.52 25.95 20.93
CA THR A 527 35.02 26.29 19.59
C THR A 527 35.25 25.07 18.75
N TYR A 528 35.11 25.17 17.44
CA TYR A 528 35.09 23.98 16.59
C TYR A 528 35.78 24.23 15.25
N ILE A 529 36.19 23.13 14.64
CA ILE A 529 36.70 23.12 13.27
C ILE A 529 36.33 21.79 12.59
N CYS A 530 36.15 21.85 11.28
CA CYS A 530 35.91 20.66 10.48
C CYS A 530 37.16 19.77 10.43
N VAL A 531 36.96 18.46 10.62
CA VAL A 531 38.04 17.44 10.53
C VAL A 531 37.84 16.42 9.42
N SER A 532 36.73 16.50 8.68
CA SER A 532 36.44 15.63 7.54
C SER A 532 37.14 16.10 6.26
N ASP A 533 37.95 15.23 5.64
CA ASP A 533 38.62 15.53 4.35
C ASP A 533 37.63 15.93 3.25
N LYS A 534 36.47 15.27 3.25
CA LYS A 534 35.41 15.52 2.29
C LYS A 534 34.94 16.97 2.39
N GLN A 535 34.70 17.46 3.60
CA GLN A 535 34.19 18.81 3.81
C GLN A 535 35.30 19.87 3.71
N LEU A 536 36.51 19.62 4.22
CA LEU A 536 37.68 20.48 4.04
C LEU A 536 37.96 20.76 2.55
N LYS A 537 37.87 19.72 1.69
CA LYS A 537 37.98 19.84 0.24
C LYS A 537 36.98 20.84 -0.35
N TYR A 538 35.70 20.77 0.04
CA TYR A 538 34.66 21.68 -0.47
C TYR A 538 34.75 23.09 0.12
N GLN A 539 35.31 23.25 1.32
CA GLN A 539 35.58 24.54 1.95
C GLN A 539 36.85 25.22 1.41
N GLY A 540 37.67 24.52 0.60
CA GLY A 540 38.95 25.03 0.13
C GLY A 540 39.99 25.19 1.24
N PHE A 541 39.95 24.29 2.24
CA PHE A 541 40.85 24.28 3.39
C PHE A 541 41.77 23.05 3.36
N SER A 542 43.03 23.22 3.80
CA SER A 542 43.93 22.09 4.05
C SER A 542 43.92 21.69 5.52
N ARG A 543 44.34 20.44 5.81
CA ARG A 543 44.51 19.94 7.18
C ARG A 543 45.49 20.82 7.98
N GLU A 544 46.58 21.24 7.37
CA GLU A 544 47.60 22.09 8.01
C GLU A 544 47.02 23.46 8.37
N ARG A 545 46.28 24.08 7.45
CA ARG A 545 45.65 25.38 7.69
C ARG A 545 44.57 25.30 8.77
N ALA A 546 43.80 24.22 8.79
CA ALA A 546 42.81 23.96 9.85
C ALA A 546 43.50 23.81 11.22
N LEU A 547 44.55 23.00 11.30
CA LEU A 547 45.35 22.82 12.51
C LEU A 547 45.95 24.14 13.02
N GLU A 548 46.59 24.92 12.15
CA GLU A 548 47.16 26.23 12.49
C GLU A 548 46.09 27.20 13.02
N GLN A 549 44.93 27.26 12.36
CA GLN A 549 43.82 28.09 12.78
C GLN A 549 43.27 27.65 14.14
N ALA A 550 43.07 26.35 14.37
CA ALA A 550 42.62 25.81 15.64
C ALA A 550 43.58 26.20 16.77
N VAL A 551 44.88 25.92 16.63
CA VAL A 551 45.89 26.25 17.65
C VAL A 551 45.94 27.75 17.94
N ARG A 552 45.93 28.59 16.88
CA ARG A 552 45.93 30.05 17.03
C ARG A 552 44.69 30.54 17.78
N SER A 553 43.51 30.08 17.39
CA SER A 553 42.24 30.45 18.02
C SER A 553 42.15 30.00 19.47
N VAL A 554 42.67 28.82 19.80
CA VAL A 554 42.67 28.30 21.17
C VAL A 554 43.63 29.08 22.07
N ARG A 555 44.84 29.39 21.59
CA ARG A 555 45.77 30.28 22.33
C ARG A 555 45.16 31.66 22.56
N TYR A 556 44.50 32.21 21.55
CA TYR A 556 43.80 33.48 21.68
C TYR A 556 42.66 33.39 22.72
N LEU A 557 41.79 32.38 22.63
CA LEU A 557 40.71 32.15 23.57
C LEU A 557 41.23 32.04 25.00
N ARG A 558 42.30 31.28 25.22
CA ARG A 558 42.98 31.16 26.53
C ARG A 558 43.44 32.52 27.06
N SER A 559 44.08 33.32 26.20
CA SER A 559 44.60 34.65 26.56
C SER A 559 43.53 35.65 27.00
N ILE A 560 42.28 35.47 26.57
CA ILE A 560 41.14 36.35 26.92
C ILE A 560 40.18 35.72 27.95
N THR A 561 40.51 34.52 28.46
CA THR A 561 39.69 33.78 29.43
C THR A 561 40.49 33.45 30.68
N LYS A 562 41.06 32.25 30.79
CA LYS A 562 41.71 31.79 32.03
C LYS A 562 43.07 32.44 32.30
N ASP A 563 43.76 32.94 31.27
CA ASP A 563 45.02 33.67 31.45
C ASP A 563 44.79 35.18 31.69
N ASP A 564 43.58 35.70 31.41
CA ASP A 564 43.21 37.10 31.69
C ASP A 564 42.75 37.23 33.16
N PRO A 565 43.53 37.87 34.05
CA PRO A 565 43.20 37.95 35.47
C PRO A 565 41.86 38.65 35.75
N GLU A 566 41.47 39.61 34.92
CA GLU A 566 40.18 40.31 35.11
C GLU A 566 39.00 39.40 34.76
N SER A 567 39.14 38.60 33.69
CA SER A 567 38.11 37.65 33.27
C SER A 567 38.02 36.44 34.20
N ALA A 568 39.18 35.88 34.60
CA ALA A 568 39.25 34.71 35.48
C ALA A 568 38.83 35.02 36.93
N ALA A 569 38.90 36.28 37.38
CA ALA A 569 38.46 36.68 38.72
C ALA A 569 36.94 36.58 38.93
N VAL A 570 36.15 36.61 37.86
CA VAL A 570 34.68 36.64 37.93
C VAL A 570 33.98 35.44 37.29
N THR A 571 34.71 34.64 36.50
CA THR A 571 34.15 33.50 35.78
C THR A 571 35.12 32.32 35.80
N ASP A 572 34.63 31.15 36.22
CA ASP A 572 35.30 29.87 36.08
C ASP A 572 35.19 29.38 34.61
N TRP A 573 36.27 29.56 33.85
CA TRP A 573 36.33 29.28 32.41
C TRP A 573 36.81 27.86 32.12
N THR A 574 36.01 27.12 31.38
CA THR A 574 36.40 25.86 30.74
C THR A 574 36.29 25.97 29.23
N MET A 575 36.80 24.96 28.53
CA MET A 575 36.76 24.93 27.06
C MET A 575 36.23 23.60 26.55
N ALA A 576 35.40 23.68 25.52
CA ALA A 576 35.08 22.56 24.66
C ALA A 576 35.68 22.79 23.26
N PHE A 577 36.21 21.74 22.66
CA PHE A 577 36.70 21.74 21.28
C PHE A 577 35.90 20.75 20.42
N GLY A 578 35.11 21.26 19.49
CA GLY A 578 34.31 20.45 18.58
C GLY A 578 35.09 19.98 17.37
N LEU A 579 35.15 18.65 17.21
CA LEU A 579 35.59 18.01 15.98
C LEU A 579 34.37 17.87 15.06
N GLU A 580 34.13 18.89 14.23
CA GLU A 580 32.98 18.91 13.33
C GLU A 580 33.18 17.89 12.19
N SER A 581 32.12 17.15 11.89
CA SER A 581 32.14 16.02 10.96
C SER A 581 33.16 14.92 11.33
N TYR A 582 33.37 14.70 12.64
CA TYR A 582 34.33 13.72 13.17
C TYR A 582 34.06 12.30 12.66
N ASN A 583 32.81 11.91 12.52
CA ASN A 583 32.47 10.54 12.14
C ASN A 583 32.83 10.16 10.69
N GLU A 584 33.17 11.15 9.85
CA GLU A 584 33.78 10.97 8.51
C GLU A 584 35.28 11.33 8.49
N ALA A 585 35.87 11.67 9.63
CA ALA A 585 37.25 12.15 9.72
C ALA A 585 38.27 11.01 9.72
N ASP A 586 39.48 11.36 9.28
CA ASP A 586 40.66 10.53 9.44
C ASP A 586 41.07 10.49 10.92
N HIS A 587 41.21 9.28 11.46
CA HIS A 587 41.48 9.05 12.88
C HIS A 587 42.74 9.75 13.37
N ASP A 588 43.86 9.54 12.66
CA ASP A 588 45.16 10.08 13.06
C ASP A 588 45.16 11.61 13.02
N TYR A 589 44.45 12.20 12.05
CA TYR A 589 44.29 13.65 11.99
C TYR A 589 43.43 14.20 13.13
N ALA A 590 42.32 13.53 13.47
CA ALA A 590 41.49 13.90 14.62
C ALA A 590 42.28 13.85 15.94
N VAL A 591 43.09 12.82 16.16
CA VAL A 591 44.00 12.74 17.33
C VAL A 591 45.02 13.87 17.29
N LYS A 592 45.68 14.09 16.15
CA LYS A 592 46.70 15.14 15.99
C LYS A 592 46.17 16.54 16.30
N ILE A 593 44.98 16.90 15.81
CA ILE A 593 44.40 18.22 16.08
C ILE A 593 43.99 18.37 17.55
N THR A 594 43.45 17.32 18.16
CA THR A 594 43.12 17.31 19.59
C THR A 594 44.38 17.48 20.45
N GLU A 595 45.47 16.80 20.12
CA GLU A 595 46.74 16.95 20.84
C GLU A 595 47.30 18.38 20.75
N ALA A 596 47.27 18.98 19.56
CA ALA A 596 47.71 20.35 19.36
C ALA A 596 46.81 21.38 20.09
N VAL A 597 45.51 21.14 20.13
CA VAL A 597 44.56 21.96 20.90
C VAL A 597 44.75 21.77 22.41
N LYS A 598 45.02 20.55 22.87
CA LYS A 598 45.35 20.25 24.27
C LYS A 598 46.60 21.01 24.71
N GLU A 599 47.66 21.01 23.89
CA GLU A 599 48.87 21.79 24.14
C GLU A 599 48.59 23.30 24.15
N ALA A 600 47.73 23.79 23.25
CA ALA A 600 47.37 25.21 23.19
C ALA A 600 46.54 25.68 24.40
N TRP A 601 45.63 24.84 24.90
CA TRP A 601 44.77 25.15 26.04
C TRP A 601 45.43 24.90 27.40
N GLU A 602 46.33 23.91 27.50
CA GLU A 602 46.91 23.43 28.76
C GLU A 602 45.86 23.03 29.82
N PRO A 603 45.05 21.98 29.58
CA PRO A 603 44.11 21.46 30.58
C PRO A 603 44.84 20.76 31.74
N THR A 604 44.16 20.63 32.87
CA THR A 604 44.61 19.81 34.01
C THR A 604 43.65 18.64 34.24
N VAL A 605 43.92 17.81 35.24
CA VAL A 605 43.01 16.71 35.62
C VAL A 605 41.74 17.25 36.27
N GLU A 606 41.86 18.36 37.00
CA GLU A 606 40.76 19.04 37.67
C GLU A 606 39.92 19.90 36.71
N ASP A 607 40.55 20.41 35.65
CA ASP A 607 39.90 21.15 34.56
C ASP A 607 40.27 20.53 33.20
N PRO A 608 39.64 19.40 32.84
CA PRO A 608 39.93 18.71 31.60
C PRO A 608 39.37 19.47 30.40
N LEU A 609 40.08 19.39 29.27
CA LEU A 609 39.56 19.88 27.99
C LEU A 609 38.43 18.97 27.52
N VAL A 610 37.25 19.53 27.26
CA VAL A 610 36.15 18.78 26.67
C VAL A 610 36.38 18.66 25.16
N VAL A 611 36.39 17.45 24.63
CA VAL A 611 36.50 17.21 23.18
C VAL A 611 35.18 16.65 22.69
N VAL A 612 34.54 17.36 21.75
CA VAL A 612 33.23 16.97 21.22
C VAL A 612 33.40 16.17 19.94
N LEU A 613 33.01 14.89 19.98
CA LEU A 613 32.97 13.98 18.85
C LEU A 613 31.57 14.01 18.25
N ALA A 614 31.41 14.72 17.13
CA ALA A 614 30.11 14.92 16.51
C ALA A 614 29.84 13.93 15.37
N THR A 615 28.63 13.35 15.32
CA THR A 615 28.10 12.72 14.11
C THR A 615 27.34 13.75 13.28
N SER A 616 28.02 14.79 12.79
CA SER A 616 27.40 15.92 12.08
C SER A 616 26.47 15.50 10.94
N THR A 617 26.73 14.35 10.31
CA THR A 617 25.73 13.58 9.56
C THR A 617 25.92 12.11 9.90
N GLU A 618 24.89 11.41 10.39
CA GLU A 618 25.00 9.99 10.72
C GLU A 618 25.22 9.14 9.44
N VAL A 619 26.43 8.61 9.22
CA VAL A 619 26.79 7.89 7.98
C VAL A 619 27.03 6.38 8.11
N ALA A 620 27.14 5.85 9.33
CA ALA A 620 27.33 4.42 9.62
C ALA A 620 26.36 3.92 10.69
N THR A 621 26.43 2.62 10.99
CA THR A 621 25.75 2.02 12.14
C THR A 621 26.43 2.43 13.46
N PRO A 622 25.68 2.49 14.58
CA PRO A 622 26.17 2.92 15.90
C PRO A 622 27.46 2.25 16.39
N ASN A 623 27.64 0.96 16.09
CA ASN A 623 28.82 0.21 16.52
C ASN A 623 30.14 0.75 15.90
N VAL A 624 30.07 1.37 14.71
CA VAL A 624 31.24 2.00 14.08
C VAL A 624 31.61 3.29 14.82
N PHE A 625 30.61 4.07 15.24
CA PHE A 625 30.86 5.27 16.05
C PHE A 625 31.43 4.90 17.44
N ALA A 626 30.93 3.83 18.06
CA ALA A 626 31.51 3.32 19.31
C ALA A 626 32.98 2.88 19.14
N ASP A 627 33.30 2.17 18.04
CA ASP A 627 34.70 1.85 17.69
C ASP A 627 35.54 3.12 17.49
N GLN A 628 35.00 4.15 16.84
CA GLN A 628 35.68 5.46 16.66
C GLN A 628 35.95 6.13 18.02
N VAL A 629 34.98 6.15 18.94
CA VAL A 629 35.15 6.73 20.28
C VAL A 629 36.19 5.96 21.10
N GLU A 630 36.11 4.63 21.15
CA GLU A 630 37.02 3.81 21.96
C GLU A 630 38.46 3.88 21.43
N THR A 631 38.63 3.84 20.10
CA THR A 631 39.94 3.96 19.45
C THR A 631 40.53 5.35 19.66
N PHE A 632 39.71 6.41 19.54
CA PHE A 632 40.14 7.79 19.79
C PHE A 632 40.64 7.97 21.20
N ARG A 633 39.86 7.55 22.20
CA ARG A 633 40.24 7.61 23.60
C ARG A 633 41.55 6.86 23.88
N ALA A 634 41.73 5.68 23.29
CA ALA A 634 42.94 4.88 23.46
C ALA A 634 44.20 5.49 22.81
N SER A 635 44.01 6.42 21.86
CA SER A 635 45.11 7.04 21.09
C SER A 635 45.61 8.36 21.70
N LEU A 636 44.89 8.93 22.66
CA LEU A 636 45.25 10.19 23.32
C LEU A 636 46.38 10.00 24.33
N SER A 637 47.30 10.96 24.40
CA SER A 637 48.23 11.12 25.52
C SER A 637 47.56 11.85 26.68
N ASP A 638 47.94 11.54 27.92
CA ASP A 638 47.32 12.07 29.15
C ASP A 638 45.77 12.09 29.09
N PRO A 639 45.10 10.94 28.78
CA PRO A 639 43.66 10.90 28.55
C PRO A 639 42.83 11.36 29.76
N GLU A 640 43.40 11.36 30.97
CA GLU A 640 42.78 11.91 32.18
C GLU A 640 42.58 13.44 32.17
N LYS A 641 43.26 14.17 31.27
CA LYS A 641 43.07 15.61 31.06
C LYS A 641 42.07 15.94 29.95
N ILE A 642 41.41 14.92 29.41
CA ILE A 642 40.41 15.03 28.34
C ILE A 642 39.10 14.44 28.84
N SER A 643 38.01 15.17 28.66
CA SER A 643 36.65 14.65 28.83
C SER A 643 36.01 14.51 27.45
N ILE A 644 35.55 13.32 27.10
CA ILE A 644 34.95 13.06 25.78
C ILE A 644 33.46 13.36 25.85
N SER A 645 33.03 14.32 25.04
CA SER A 645 31.63 14.63 24.80
C SER A 645 31.19 14.05 23.46
N ILE A 646 30.03 13.42 23.39
CA ILE A 646 29.46 12.91 22.14
C ILE A 646 28.22 13.74 21.77
N HIS A 647 28.17 14.15 20.50
CA HIS A 647 27.09 14.95 19.94
C HIS A 647 26.54 14.21 18.72
N THR A 648 25.51 13.39 18.92
CA THR A 648 25.04 12.48 17.88
C THR A 648 23.76 12.97 17.22
N HIS A 649 23.78 13.17 15.90
CA HIS A 649 22.57 13.37 15.09
C HIS A 649 21.92 12.03 14.71
N ASN A 650 20.76 12.11 14.06
CA ASN A 650 19.85 10.98 13.87
C ASN A 650 19.52 10.67 12.40
N ASP A 651 20.38 11.01 11.44
CA ASP A 651 20.09 10.89 9.99
C ASP A 651 19.77 9.44 9.53
N ARG A 652 20.21 8.41 10.26
CA ARG A 652 19.90 6.98 10.03
C ARG A 652 18.98 6.41 11.11
N GLY A 653 18.37 7.27 11.92
CA GLY A 653 17.45 6.90 13.00
C GLY A 653 18.13 6.20 14.18
N CYS A 654 19.45 6.32 14.32
CA CYS A 654 20.21 5.59 15.34
C CYS A 654 20.94 6.49 16.35
N GLY A 655 20.62 7.78 16.46
CA GLY A 655 21.31 8.72 17.35
C GLY A 655 21.33 8.30 18.82
N VAL A 656 20.22 7.77 19.35
CA VAL A 656 20.15 7.21 20.72
C VAL A 656 21.11 6.03 20.90
N ALA A 657 21.11 5.09 19.96
CA ALA A 657 21.99 3.93 20.02
C ALA A 657 23.47 4.34 19.87
N ALA A 658 23.78 5.30 18.99
CA ALA A 658 25.13 5.84 18.85
C ALA A 658 25.62 6.49 20.16
N ALA A 659 24.74 7.20 20.88
CA ALA A 659 25.07 7.78 22.17
C ALA A 659 25.31 6.72 23.26
N GLU A 660 24.40 5.74 23.43
CA GLU A 660 24.57 4.69 24.44
C GLU A 660 25.84 3.86 24.21
N LEU A 661 26.12 3.48 22.96
CA LEU A 661 27.34 2.73 22.64
C LEU A 661 28.59 3.61 22.75
N GLY A 662 28.50 4.90 22.42
CA GLY A 662 29.58 5.86 22.65
C GLY A 662 29.93 6.04 24.14
N MET A 663 28.93 6.02 25.02
CA MET A 663 29.14 6.01 26.47
C MET A 663 29.85 4.73 26.93
N LEU A 664 29.44 3.56 26.43
CA LEU A 664 30.15 2.30 26.70
C LEU A 664 31.61 2.33 26.20
N ALA A 665 31.85 3.01 25.07
CA ALA A 665 33.18 3.21 24.50
C ALA A 665 34.06 4.20 25.30
N GLY A 666 33.49 4.91 26.28
CA GLY A 666 34.23 5.77 27.22
C GLY A 666 33.97 7.26 27.05
N ALA A 667 32.84 7.67 26.46
CA ALA A 667 32.38 9.05 26.53
C ALA A 667 31.87 9.40 27.93
N ASP A 668 32.17 10.62 28.39
CA ASP A 668 31.81 11.14 29.72
C ASP A 668 30.58 12.05 29.68
N MET A 669 30.34 12.71 28.54
CA MET A 669 29.31 13.73 28.33
C MET A 669 28.49 13.43 27.08
N VAL A 670 27.19 13.74 27.11
CA VAL A 670 26.29 13.62 25.96
C VAL A 670 25.62 14.97 25.70
N GLU A 671 25.68 15.41 24.44
CA GLU A 671 25.03 16.62 23.95
C GLU A 671 23.83 16.26 23.08
N GLY A 672 22.67 16.83 23.39
CA GLY A 672 21.46 16.57 22.62
C GLY A 672 20.38 17.61 22.89
N CYS A 673 19.13 17.24 22.55
CA CYS A 673 17.96 18.08 22.81
C CYS A 673 16.84 17.27 23.45
N LEU A 674 15.91 17.95 24.12
CA LEU A 674 14.63 17.36 24.49
C LEU A 674 13.88 16.90 23.23
N PHE A 675 13.38 15.67 23.27
CA PHE A 675 12.60 15.05 22.19
C PHE A 675 13.31 14.98 20.84
N GLY A 676 14.65 15.07 20.84
CA GLY A 676 15.48 14.95 19.64
C GLY A 676 15.36 16.13 18.68
N ASN A 677 15.05 17.34 19.15
CA ASN A 677 15.12 18.54 18.31
C ASN A 677 16.54 18.77 17.75
N GLY A 678 16.66 19.39 16.58
CA GLY A 678 17.95 19.72 15.96
C GLY A 678 17.87 19.70 14.44
N GLU A 679 18.99 19.95 13.78
CA GLU A 679 19.08 19.99 12.33
C GLU A 679 18.63 18.67 11.65
N ARG A 680 17.88 18.78 10.54
CA ARG A 680 17.39 17.67 9.69
C ARG A 680 16.58 16.61 10.45
N ALA A 681 17.22 15.52 10.84
CA ALA A 681 16.64 14.39 11.57
C ALA A 681 16.72 14.58 13.10
N GLY A 682 17.36 15.66 13.54
CA GLY A 682 17.45 16.01 14.95
C GLY A 682 18.76 15.58 15.62
N ASN A 683 18.94 16.07 16.85
CA ASN A 683 19.94 15.55 17.78
C ASN A 683 19.42 14.30 18.48
N VAL A 684 20.30 13.66 19.25
CA VAL A 684 19.88 12.61 20.17
C VAL A 684 18.86 13.14 21.18
N ASP A 685 17.82 12.33 21.41
CA ASP A 685 16.80 12.64 22.41
C ASP A 685 17.29 12.35 23.82
N LEU A 686 17.53 13.43 24.57
CA LEU A 686 17.98 13.36 25.96
C LEU A 686 16.91 12.77 26.90
N VAL A 687 15.63 12.91 26.57
CA VAL A 687 14.54 12.29 27.35
C VAL A 687 14.61 10.78 27.22
N THR A 688 14.70 10.27 25.99
CA THR A 688 14.84 8.83 25.73
C THR A 688 16.07 8.27 26.43
N LEU A 689 17.25 8.90 26.30
CA LEU A 689 18.46 8.42 26.95
C LEU A 689 18.35 8.38 28.48
N ALA A 690 17.84 9.44 29.09
CA ALA A 690 17.68 9.50 30.55
C ALA A 690 16.71 8.42 31.06
N LEU A 691 15.60 8.18 30.35
CA LEU A 691 14.61 7.17 30.74
C LEU A 691 15.04 5.74 30.38
N ASN A 692 15.92 5.56 29.40
CA ASN A 692 16.61 4.29 29.17
C ASN A 692 17.45 3.89 30.39
N LEU A 693 18.22 4.82 30.96
CA LEU A 693 18.95 4.60 32.21
C LEU A 693 17.98 4.34 33.38
N TYR A 694 16.95 5.18 33.53
CA TYR A 694 15.97 5.07 34.61
C TYR A 694 15.30 3.70 34.64
N SER A 695 14.80 3.23 33.49
CA SER A 695 14.11 1.93 33.40
C SER A 695 15.04 0.74 33.70
N ARG A 696 16.37 0.92 33.62
CA ARG A 696 17.39 -0.07 34.00
C ARG A 696 17.94 0.12 35.42
N GLY A 697 17.32 1.01 36.22
CA GLY A 697 17.65 1.21 37.62
C GLY A 697 18.81 2.18 37.87
N ILE A 698 19.23 2.94 36.85
CA ILE A 698 20.27 3.97 36.96
C ILE A 698 19.59 5.32 37.01
N HIS A 699 19.72 6.04 38.13
CA HIS A 699 19.11 7.35 38.26
C HIS A 699 19.80 8.35 37.32
N PRO A 700 19.08 8.99 36.37
CA PRO A 700 19.72 9.83 35.35
C PRO A 700 20.21 11.18 35.90
N GLY A 701 19.74 11.60 37.07
CA GLY A 701 20.03 12.93 37.62
C GLY A 701 19.15 14.04 37.01
N LEU A 702 18.16 13.66 36.19
CA LEU A 702 17.18 14.54 35.58
C LEU A 702 15.77 14.13 36.05
N ASP A 703 14.90 15.10 36.28
CA ASP A 703 13.51 14.90 36.73
C ASP A 703 12.52 14.98 35.56
N PHE A 704 11.94 13.82 35.23
CA PHE A 704 10.88 13.70 34.22
C PHE A 704 9.53 13.27 34.84
N SER A 705 9.33 13.47 36.15
CA SER A 705 8.07 13.13 36.84
C SER A 705 6.83 13.86 36.30
N LYS A 706 7.02 14.95 35.56
CA LYS A 706 5.98 15.73 34.88
C LYS A 706 6.18 15.75 33.37
N LEU A 707 6.52 14.60 32.78
CA LEU A 707 6.94 14.50 31.38
C LEU A 707 5.93 15.11 30.40
N TYR A 708 4.63 14.93 30.64
CA TYR A 708 3.59 15.47 29.77
C TYR A 708 3.45 17.00 29.89
N ASP A 709 3.82 17.60 31.01
CA ASP A 709 3.84 19.06 31.18
C ASP A 709 5.05 19.65 30.45
N ILE A 710 6.21 18.99 30.58
CA ILE A 710 7.44 19.31 29.83
C ILE A 710 7.15 19.25 28.32
N LYS A 711 6.52 18.17 27.84
CA LYS A 711 6.08 18.03 26.44
C LYS A 711 5.22 19.20 26.01
N ARG A 712 4.14 19.53 26.75
CA ARG A 712 3.24 20.62 26.37
C ARG A 712 3.95 21.98 26.32
N LYS A 713 4.86 22.24 27.26
CA LYS A 713 5.66 23.46 27.28
C LYS A 713 6.64 23.50 26.10
N TYR A 714 7.33 22.40 25.82
CA TYR A 714 8.19 22.23 24.65
C TYR A 714 7.45 22.51 23.33
N GLU A 715 6.31 21.85 23.09
CA GLU A 715 5.53 21.99 21.84
C GLU A 715 5.01 23.43 21.68
N LYS A 716 4.57 24.06 22.78
CA LYS A 716 4.14 25.46 22.78
C LYS A 716 5.28 26.42 22.45
N LEU A 717 6.47 26.21 23.00
CA LEU A 717 7.62 27.10 22.81
C LEU A 717 8.22 26.95 21.41
N THR A 718 8.40 25.72 20.93
CA THR A 718 9.08 25.42 19.66
C THR A 718 8.16 25.42 18.45
N GLY A 719 6.86 25.19 18.65
CA GLY A 719 5.91 24.94 17.57
C GLY A 719 6.03 23.56 16.94
N LEU A 720 6.92 22.69 17.44
CA LEU A 720 7.06 21.31 16.99
C LEU A 720 6.07 20.40 17.73
N ILE A 721 5.73 19.26 17.13
CA ILE A 721 4.85 18.25 17.71
C ILE A 721 5.69 17.00 18.01
N VAL A 722 5.65 16.52 19.25
CA VAL A 722 6.32 15.26 19.62
C VAL A 722 5.54 14.09 19.04
N SER A 723 6.24 13.22 18.30
CA SER A 723 5.65 12.06 17.63
C SER A 723 4.82 11.20 18.59
N GLN A 724 3.68 10.71 18.12
CA GLN A 724 2.81 9.82 18.90
C GLN A 724 3.49 8.52 19.34
N ARG A 725 4.60 8.13 18.69
CA ARG A 725 5.38 6.92 19.02
C ARG A 725 6.75 7.23 19.61
N MET A 726 7.04 8.49 19.96
CA MET A 726 8.29 8.84 20.63
C MET A 726 8.45 8.02 21.90
N PRO A 727 9.61 7.38 22.16
CA PRO A 727 9.79 6.58 23.37
C PRO A 727 9.41 7.37 24.63
N TYR A 728 8.70 6.72 25.56
CA TYR A 728 8.18 7.25 26.82
C TYR A 728 7.14 8.40 26.74
N THR A 729 7.32 9.38 25.85
CA THR A 729 6.50 10.60 25.78
C THR A 729 5.38 10.55 24.75
N GLY A 730 5.51 9.68 23.74
CA GLY A 730 4.53 9.53 22.67
C GLY A 730 3.19 9.03 23.22
N GLU A 731 2.09 9.52 22.65
CA GLU A 731 0.74 9.14 23.05
C GLU A 731 0.55 7.61 23.12
N PHE A 732 1.17 6.88 22.18
CA PHE A 732 1.06 5.43 22.06
C PHE A 732 2.23 4.66 22.69
N ALA A 733 3.23 5.35 23.23
CA ALA A 733 4.48 4.71 23.66
C ALA A 733 4.30 3.77 24.85
N LEU A 734 3.34 4.08 25.74
CA LEU A 734 3.01 3.27 26.93
C LEU A 734 1.59 2.69 26.87
N GLN A 735 0.87 2.82 25.75
CA GLN A 735 -0.53 2.35 25.63
C GLN A 735 -0.64 0.92 25.08
N ALA A 736 -1.66 0.19 25.52
CA ALA A 736 -1.98 -1.16 25.02
C ALA A 736 -3.33 -1.20 24.30
N PHE A 737 -3.32 -1.46 22.99
CA PHE A 737 -4.55 -1.56 22.18
C PHE A 737 -5.19 -2.95 22.16
N SER A 738 -4.38 -3.99 22.36
CA SER A 738 -4.86 -5.38 22.36
C SER A 738 -5.55 -5.73 23.67
N GLY A 739 -6.76 -6.30 23.61
CA GLY A 739 -7.48 -6.78 24.78
C GLY A 739 -6.72 -7.83 25.59
N SER A 740 -5.88 -8.66 24.95
CA SER A 740 -5.04 -9.63 25.64
C SER A 740 -3.90 -8.96 26.43
N HIS A 741 -3.30 -7.91 25.87
CA HIS A 741 -2.26 -7.12 26.54
C HIS A 741 -2.84 -6.35 27.72
N GLN A 742 -3.98 -5.69 27.53
CA GLN A 742 -4.69 -4.97 28.60
C GLN A 742 -5.05 -5.91 29.76
N ASN A 743 -5.51 -7.12 29.47
CA ASN A 743 -5.86 -8.10 30.50
C ASN A 743 -4.65 -8.55 31.34
N ILE A 744 -3.49 -8.80 30.71
CA ILE A 744 -2.30 -9.22 31.47
C ILE A 744 -1.69 -8.06 32.25
N ILE A 745 -1.69 -6.83 31.71
CA ILE A 745 -1.29 -5.61 32.42
C ILE A 745 -2.13 -5.45 33.69
N ARG A 746 -3.46 -5.56 33.57
CA ARG A 746 -4.38 -5.48 34.72
C ARG A 746 -4.06 -6.51 35.81
N LYS A 747 -3.76 -7.75 35.43
CA LYS A 747 -3.39 -8.81 36.39
C LYS A 747 -2.06 -8.49 37.09
N GLY A 748 -1.06 -8.03 36.34
CA GLY A 748 0.22 -7.62 36.91
C GLY A 748 0.06 -6.49 37.93
N ILE A 749 -0.72 -5.46 37.59
CA ILE A 749 -0.99 -4.33 38.50
C ILE A 749 -1.69 -4.82 39.78
N ALA A 750 -2.70 -5.68 39.66
CA ALA A 750 -3.41 -6.23 40.82
C ALA A 750 -2.48 -7.03 41.75
N GLN A 751 -1.61 -7.88 41.19
CA GLN A 751 -0.61 -8.64 41.96
C GLN A 751 0.39 -7.71 42.67
N ARG A 752 0.78 -6.62 42.01
CA ARG A 752 1.66 -5.61 42.59
C ARG A 752 1.02 -4.91 43.79
N VAL A 753 -0.26 -4.52 43.69
CA VAL A 753 -1.02 -3.92 44.80
C VAL A 753 -1.11 -4.89 45.97
N GLU A 754 -1.45 -6.15 45.71
CA GLU A 754 -1.51 -7.20 46.74
C GLU A 754 -0.15 -7.43 47.44
N ALA A 755 0.95 -7.41 46.67
CA ALA A 755 2.30 -7.52 47.23
C ALA A 755 2.65 -6.33 48.15
N ALA A 756 2.27 -5.12 47.74
CA ALA A 756 2.49 -3.90 48.52
C ALA A 756 1.68 -3.94 49.84
N GLU A 757 0.42 -4.38 49.80
CA GLU A 757 -0.43 -4.55 51.00
C GLU A 757 0.14 -5.60 51.98
N LYS A 758 0.90 -6.59 51.46
CA LYS A 758 1.62 -7.59 52.26
C LYS A 758 2.99 -7.11 52.76
N GLY A 759 3.33 -5.83 52.57
CA GLY A 759 4.60 -5.23 53.01
C GLY A 759 5.82 -5.66 52.19
N ILE A 760 5.62 -6.27 51.01
CA ILE A 760 6.70 -6.63 50.09
C ILE A 760 6.97 -5.44 49.19
N ARG A 761 8.23 -5.00 49.06
CA ARG A 761 8.61 -3.92 48.13
C ARG A 761 8.27 -4.37 46.70
N PRO A 762 7.32 -3.72 46.01
CA PRO A 762 6.93 -4.14 44.67
C PRO A 762 8.01 -3.72 43.66
N ILE A 763 8.60 -4.69 42.97
CA ILE A 763 9.43 -4.45 41.78
C ILE A 763 8.48 -4.22 40.59
N TRP A 764 8.84 -3.29 39.70
CA TRP A 764 8.09 -3.13 38.45
C TRP A 764 8.36 -4.31 37.52
N ASP A 765 7.37 -5.19 37.39
CA ASP A 765 7.41 -6.39 36.54
C ASP A 765 6.06 -6.56 35.84
N ILE A 766 5.68 -5.55 35.06
CA ILE A 766 4.39 -5.52 34.35
C ILE A 766 4.65 -5.78 32.87
N PRO A 767 4.10 -6.86 32.29
CA PRO A 767 4.30 -7.16 30.87
C PRO A 767 3.88 -5.99 29.96
N TYR A 768 4.67 -5.75 28.91
CA TYR A 768 4.48 -4.71 27.90
C TYR A 768 4.68 -3.25 28.36
N LEU A 769 4.86 -2.99 29.66
CA LEU A 769 5.16 -1.65 30.17
C LEU A 769 6.61 -1.59 30.68
N PRO A 770 7.53 -0.88 29.99
CA PRO A 770 8.96 -0.89 30.33
C PRO A 770 9.30 -0.17 31.65
N LEU A 771 8.39 0.67 32.16
CA LEU A 771 8.45 1.37 33.43
C LEU A 771 7.03 1.69 33.94
N ASP A 772 6.90 2.19 35.17
CA ASP A 772 5.63 2.65 35.73
C ASP A 772 5.23 4.00 35.10
N PRO A 773 4.12 4.08 34.34
CA PRO A 773 3.69 5.36 33.76
C PRO A 773 3.44 6.45 34.80
N GLU A 774 3.08 6.08 36.03
CA GLU A 774 2.86 7.04 37.11
C GLU A 774 4.17 7.75 37.54
N ASP A 775 5.33 7.10 37.38
CA ASP A 775 6.65 7.72 37.62
C ASP A 775 6.90 8.91 36.68
N LEU A 776 6.18 8.99 35.54
CA LEU A 776 6.25 10.07 34.56
C LEU A 776 5.05 11.03 34.64
N GLY A 777 4.18 10.84 35.64
CA GLY A 777 2.94 11.61 35.81
C GLY A 777 1.82 11.19 34.86
N ILE A 778 1.87 9.98 34.30
CA ILE A 778 0.87 9.44 33.36
C ILE A 778 -0.08 8.53 34.14
N PRO A 779 -1.38 8.88 34.27
CA PRO A 779 -2.33 8.05 34.99
C PRO A 779 -2.54 6.69 34.32
N LEU A 780 -2.55 5.60 35.11
CA LEU A 780 -2.73 4.22 34.60
C LEU A 780 -4.03 4.00 33.82
N ASP A 781 -5.08 4.79 34.09
CA ASP A 781 -6.36 4.69 33.38
C ASP A 781 -6.31 5.21 31.93
N THR A 782 -5.26 5.95 31.57
CA THR A 782 -5.00 6.36 30.18
C THR A 782 -4.35 5.26 29.34
N ILE A 783 -3.93 4.16 29.97
CA ILE A 783 -3.24 3.02 29.33
C ILE A 783 -4.24 2.00 28.75
N ILE A 784 -5.45 1.91 29.32
CA ILE A 784 -6.50 0.93 28.96
C ILE A 784 -7.61 1.64 28.18
N ARG A 785 -7.70 1.35 26.86
CA ARG A 785 -8.74 1.91 25.98
C ARG A 785 -9.84 0.91 25.64
N VAL A 786 -11.05 1.43 25.40
CA VAL A 786 -12.22 0.66 24.97
C VAL A 786 -12.39 0.75 23.46
N ASN A 787 -12.13 -0.36 22.78
CA ASN A 787 -12.32 -0.51 21.34
C ASN A 787 -13.16 -1.76 21.03
N SER A 788 -13.43 -2.01 19.75
CA SER A 788 -14.23 -3.15 19.29
C SER A 788 -13.64 -4.52 19.70
N GLN A 789 -12.34 -4.58 20.01
CA GLN A 789 -11.65 -5.81 20.44
C GLN A 789 -11.59 -5.97 21.98
N SER A 790 -11.59 -4.88 22.75
CA SER A 790 -11.45 -4.88 24.22
C SER A 790 -12.77 -4.70 24.99
N GLY A 791 -13.88 -4.44 24.28
CA GLY A 791 -15.15 -3.96 24.84
C GLY A 791 -15.74 -4.75 26.02
N LYS A 792 -15.52 -6.07 26.10
CA LYS A 792 -16.08 -6.91 27.19
C LYS A 792 -15.42 -6.67 28.55
N ALA A 793 -14.09 -6.70 28.61
CA ALA A 793 -13.37 -6.61 29.89
C ALA A 793 -13.23 -5.16 30.37
N ALA A 794 -13.12 -4.21 29.42
CA ALA A 794 -12.93 -2.81 29.73
C ALA A 794 -14.22 -2.15 30.27
N ALA A 795 -15.39 -2.53 29.75
CA ALA A 795 -16.67 -1.98 30.19
C ALA A 795 -17.03 -2.32 31.65
N THR A 796 -16.79 -3.56 32.07
CA THR A 796 -16.99 -4.00 33.47
C THR A 796 -16.07 -3.25 34.42
N TRP A 797 -14.80 -3.07 34.04
CA TRP A 797 -13.83 -2.34 34.84
C TRP A 797 -14.22 -0.87 35.03
N ILE A 798 -14.72 -0.21 33.97
CA ILE A 798 -15.18 1.18 34.04
C ILE A 798 -16.35 1.32 35.03
N LEU A 799 -17.34 0.42 34.98
CA LEU A 799 -18.49 0.46 35.89
C LEU A 799 -18.09 0.20 37.35
N ASN A 800 -17.23 -0.77 37.61
CA ASN A 800 -16.71 -1.03 38.96
C ASN A 800 -15.91 0.18 39.48
N ARG A 801 -14.97 0.73 38.71
CA ARG A 801 -14.12 1.87 39.14
C ARG A 801 -14.93 3.16 39.33
N ARG A 802 -15.93 3.43 38.49
CA ARG A 802 -16.69 4.70 38.50
C ARG A 802 -17.90 4.67 39.42
N TRP A 803 -18.62 3.54 39.50
CA TRP A 803 -19.85 3.40 40.30
C TRP A 803 -19.68 2.49 41.53
N GLY A 804 -18.63 1.67 41.58
CA GLY A 804 -18.51 0.59 42.55
C GLY A 804 -19.39 -0.62 42.20
N LEU A 805 -19.93 -0.69 40.97
CA LEU A 805 -20.93 -1.68 40.57
C LEU A 805 -20.29 -2.97 40.05
N ASP A 806 -20.54 -4.07 40.75
CA ASP A 806 -20.22 -5.42 40.28
C ASP A 806 -21.39 -5.98 39.49
N ILE A 807 -21.17 -6.19 38.19
CA ILE A 807 -22.20 -6.74 37.29
C ILE A 807 -22.02 -8.26 37.12
N PRO A 808 -23.12 -9.06 37.15
CA PRO A 808 -23.07 -10.52 36.92
C PRO A 808 -22.46 -10.90 35.57
N VAL A 809 -21.85 -12.09 35.49
CA VAL A 809 -21.16 -12.57 34.27
C VAL A 809 -22.06 -12.54 33.03
N GLU A 810 -23.34 -12.91 33.15
CA GLU A 810 -24.25 -12.86 32.00
C GLU A 810 -24.52 -11.42 31.53
N LEU A 811 -24.59 -10.45 32.46
CA LEU A 811 -24.73 -9.04 32.13
C LEU A 811 -23.43 -8.45 31.56
N GLN A 812 -22.25 -8.90 32.02
CA GLN A 812 -20.96 -8.54 31.43
C GLN A 812 -20.90 -8.92 29.95
N VAL A 813 -21.36 -10.14 29.61
CA VAL A 813 -21.43 -10.61 28.22
C VAL A 813 -22.44 -9.78 27.42
N ASN A 814 -23.63 -9.51 27.97
CA ASN A 814 -24.66 -8.73 27.30
C ASN A 814 -24.21 -7.28 27.01
N PHE A 815 -23.64 -6.61 28.02
CA PHE A 815 -23.20 -5.23 27.92
C PHE A 815 -21.93 -5.09 27.08
N GLY A 816 -20.98 -6.01 27.22
CA GLY A 816 -19.78 -6.06 26.39
C GLY A 816 -20.09 -6.19 24.90
N GLY A 817 -21.13 -6.95 24.53
CA GLY A 817 -21.61 -7.03 23.14
C GLY A 817 -22.15 -5.68 22.63
N ARG A 818 -22.86 -4.92 23.46
CA ARG A 818 -23.37 -3.57 23.09
C ARG A 818 -22.26 -2.56 22.93
N VAL A 819 -21.25 -2.59 23.81
CA VAL A 819 -20.05 -1.74 23.71
C VAL A 819 -19.29 -2.03 22.42
N GLN A 820 -19.14 -3.31 22.07
CA GLN A 820 -18.53 -3.72 20.81
C GLN A 820 -19.30 -3.18 19.60
N MET A 821 -20.63 -3.34 19.57
CA MET A 821 -21.47 -2.81 18.49
C MET A 821 -21.37 -1.28 18.35
N MET A 822 -21.30 -0.54 19.47
CA MET A 822 -21.13 0.91 19.43
C MET A 822 -19.77 1.32 18.87
N CYS A 823 -18.69 0.62 19.26
CA CYS A 823 -17.35 0.87 18.71
C CYS A 823 -17.29 0.56 17.20
N GLU A 824 -17.92 -0.54 16.76
CA GLU A 824 -18.02 -0.92 15.35
C GLU A 824 -18.84 0.10 14.54
N ALA A 825 -19.99 0.54 15.06
CA ALA A 825 -20.85 1.51 14.40
C ALA A 825 -20.22 2.89 14.27
N LEU A 826 -19.44 3.32 15.28
CA LEU A 826 -18.74 4.61 15.25
C LEU A 826 -17.39 4.55 14.54
N ALA A 827 -16.90 3.35 14.20
CA ALA A 827 -15.56 3.11 13.65
C ALA A 827 -14.43 3.76 14.47
N ARG A 828 -14.62 3.90 15.78
CA ARG A 828 -13.64 4.50 16.71
C ARG A 828 -13.78 3.95 18.11
N GLU A 829 -12.78 4.24 18.92
CA GLU A 829 -12.83 4.03 20.36
C GLU A 829 -13.89 4.93 21.01
N ILE A 830 -14.43 4.47 22.14
CA ILE A 830 -15.39 5.24 22.93
C ILE A 830 -14.81 5.56 24.30
N SER A 831 -15.07 6.77 24.77
CA SER A 831 -14.63 7.28 26.07
C SER A 831 -15.32 6.57 27.23
N HIS A 832 -14.73 6.66 28.43
CA HIS A 832 -15.34 6.14 29.66
C HIS A 832 -16.76 6.69 29.89
N GLN A 833 -17.00 7.96 29.54
CA GLN A 833 -18.32 8.57 29.68
C GLN A 833 -19.31 7.99 28.67
N GLU A 834 -18.89 7.73 27.44
CA GLU A 834 -19.74 7.08 26.43
C GLU A 834 -20.12 5.65 26.83
N VAL A 835 -19.22 4.90 27.47
CA VAL A 835 -19.52 3.58 28.04
C VAL A 835 -20.60 3.69 29.13
N ILE A 836 -20.47 4.63 30.06
CA ILE A 836 -21.46 4.84 31.12
C ILE A 836 -22.82 5.23 30.52
N ASN A 837 -22.83 6.17 29.58
CA ASN A 837 -24.05 6.62 28.92
C ASN A 837 -24.74 5.47 28.18
N LEU A 838 -23.96 4.59 27.54
CA LEU A 838 -24.47 3.39 26.88
C LEU A 838 -25.09 2.41 27.87
N PHE A 839 -24.48 2.23 29.05
CA PHE A 839 -25.03 1.39 30.12
C PHE A 839 -26.39 1.92 30.60
N ILE A 840 -26.46 3.23 30.90
CA ILE A 840 -27.69 3.91 31.30
C ILE A 840 -28.77 3.74 30.22
N ALA A 841 -28.45 4.11 28.98
CA ALA A 841 -29.40 4.03 27.87
C ALA A 841 -29.88 2.60 27.57
N SER A 842 -29.06 1.59 27.88
CA SER A 842 -29.39 0.19 27.60
C SER A 842 -30.27 -0.48 28.66
N TYR A 843 -30.21 -0.01 29.90
CA TYR A 843 -30.76 -0.76 31.04
C TYR A 843 -31.56 0.08 32.05
N ALA A 844 -31.56 1.42 31.96
CA ALA A 844 -32.31 2.29 32.85
C ALA A 844 -33.80 2.39 32.45
N LEU A 845 -34.63 2.74 33.43
CA LEU A 845 -35.98 3.27 33.17
C LEU A 845 -35.89 4.78 32.95
N THR A 846 -36.12 5.24 31.73
CA THR A 846 -36.14 6.67 31.43
C THR A 846 -37.49 7.29 31.83
N PRO A 847 -37.50 8.38 32.63
CA PRO A 847 -38.74 9.07 33.02
C PRO A 847 -39.37 9.86 31.87
N SER A 848 -40.68 10.11 31.96
CA SER A 848 -41.38 11.10 31.13
C SER A 848 -41.03 12.51 31.57
N GLU A 849 -40.54 13.34 30.64
CA GLU A 849 -40.40 14.77 30.85
C GLU A 849 -41.79 15.41 30.80
N LYS A 850 -42.23 15.98 31.93
CA LYS A 850 -43.34 16.93 31.91
C LYS A 850 -42.84 18.32 31.49
N HIS A 851 -43.72 19.12 30.89
CA HIS A 851 -43.42 20.48 30.37
C HIS A 851 -42.84 21.47 31.42
N ASP A 852 -42.80 21.08 32.68
CA ASP A 852 -42.46 21.84 33.87
C ASP A 852 -41.12 21.39 34.52
N GLY A 853 -40.31 20.58 33.82
CA GLY A 853 -38.88 20.38 34.12
C GLY A 853 -38.54 19.40 35.26
N ALA A 854 -39.53 18.78 35.90
CA ALA A 854 -39.32 17.73 36.90
C ALA A 854 -39.54 16.33 36.30
N SER A 855 -38.48 15.52 36.19
CA SER A 855 -38.55 14.12 35.78
C SER A 855 -39.10 13.25 36.92
N ASN A 856 -40.31 12.70 36.78
CA ASN A 856 -40.91 11.83 37.79
C ASN A 856 -41.22 10.45 37.18
N ILE A 857 -40.38 9.45 37.48
CA ILE A 857 -40.57 8.06 37.03
C ILE A 857 -41.75 7.38 37.74
N GLY A 858 -42.35 8.00 38.75
CA GLY A 858 -43.40 7.44 39.60
C GLY A 858 -42.85 6.74 40.85
N SER A 859 -43.74 6.19 41.67
CA SER A 859 -43.38 5.53 42.92
C SER A 859 -44.08 4.18 43.06
N ILE A 860 -43.37 3.25 43.70
CA ILE A 860 -43.88 1.94 44.06
C ILE A 860 -43.69 1.72 45.56
N SER A 861 -44.50 0.83 46.11
CA SER A 861 -44.41 0.36 47.49
C SER A 861 -44.39 -1.16 47.48
N VAL A 862 -43.46 -1.72 48.23
CA VAL A 862 -43.34 -3.16 48.46
C VAL A 862 -43.79 -3.42 49.89
N THR A 863 -44.70 -4.37 50.08
CA THR A 863 -45.16 -4.80 51.40
C THR A 863 -45.20 -6.32 51.47
N SER A 864 -44.89 -6.89 52.64
CA SER A 864 -44.87 -8.34 52.86
C SER A 864 -45.83 -8.73 53.98
N ASP A 865 -46.57 -9.82 53.80
CA ASP A 865 -47.37 -10.45 54.86
C ASP A 865 -46.68 -11.68 55.50
N GLY A 866 -45.40 -11.90 55.18
CA GLY A 866 -44.60 -13.03 55.64
C GLY A 866 -44.72 -14.29 54.76
N THR A 867 -45.68 -14.34 53.82
CA THR A 867 -45.87 -15.46 52.89
C THR A 867 -45.83 -15.01 51.42
N LEU A 868 -46.35 -13.82 51.15
CA LEU A 868 -46.39 -13.20 49.83
C LEU A 868 -45.86 -11.76 49.91
N GLN A 869 -45.25 -11.33 48.81
CA GLN A 869 -44.85 -9.96 48.54
C GLN A 869 -45.91 -9.30 47.68
N THR A 870 -46.31 -8.08 48.04
CA THR A 870 -47.26 -7.25 47.30
C THR A 870 -46.58 -5.97 46.85
N VAL A 871 -46.62 -5.72 45.54
CA VAL A 871 -46.04 -4.52 44.91
C VAL A 871 -47.15 -3.70 44.29
N VAL A 872 -47.32 -2.48 44.80
CA VAL A 872 -48.35 -1.54 44.33
C VAL A 872 -47.71 -0.20 44.04
N GLY A 873 -48.05 0.37 42.88
CA GLY A 873 -47.57 1.70 42.52
C GLY A 873 -47.91 2.11 41.10
N MET A 874 -47.37 3.26 40.71
CA MET A 874 -47.55 3.81 39.37
C MET A 874 -46.22 4.35 38.87
N ILE A 875 -45.83 3.94 37.68
CA ILE A 875 -44.61 4.40 37.02
C ILE A 875 -44.96 5.13 35.71
N ASN A 876 -44.14 6.12 35.34
CA ASN A 876 -44.36 6.98 34.17
C ASN A 876 -43.10 7.01 33.29
N PRO A 877 -42.84 5.97 32.48
CA PRO A 877 -41.73 5.97 31.52
C PRO A 877 -41.97 6.98 30.39
N THR A 878 -40.90 7.34 29.67
CA THR A 878 -40.87 8.40 28.64
C THR A 878 -41.96 8.35 27.56
N ASP A 879 -42.50 7.17 27.29
CA ASP A 879 -43.46 6.87 26.22
C ASP A 879 -44.88 7.41 26.48
N GLY A 880 -45.11 8.09 27.62
CA GLY A 880 -46.35 8.81 27.94
C GLY A 880 -47.47 7.94 28.55
N PHE A 881 -47.23 6.66 28.81
CA PHE A 881 -48.22 5.76 29.44
C PHE A 881 -47.89 5.53 30.91
N ALA A 882 -48.81 5.94 31.79
CA ALA A 882 -48.75 5.58 33.20
C ALA A 882 -49.01 4.07 33.37
N ILE A 883 -48.03 3.33 33.87
CA ILE A 883 -48.14 1.90 34.13
C ILE A 883 -48.48 1.74 35.60
N ARG A 884 -49.67 1.20 35.88
CA ARG A 884 -50.05 0.75 37.22
C ARG A 884 -49.51 -0.65 37.47
N ILE A 885 -48.92 -0.83 38.64
CA ILE A 885 -48.47 -2.13 39.17
C ILE A 885 -49.36 -2.45 40.36
N ASP A 886 -49.95 -3.62 40.34
CA ASP A 886 -50.80 -4.13 41.43
C ASP A 886 -50.73 -5.65 41.38
N GLY A 887 -49.75 -6.22 42.08
CA GLY A 887 -49.45 -7.64 41.98
C GLY A 887 -48.92 -8.22 43.28
N THR A 888 -49.31 -9.48 43.52
CA THR A 888 -48.89 -10.26 44.68
C THR A 888 -48.24 -11.57 44.20
N GLY A 889 -47.14 -11.97 44.83
CA GLY A 889 -46.39 -13.17 44.47
C GLY A 889 -45.49 -13.67 45.61
N PRO A 890 -44.91 -14.87 45.51
CA PRO A 890 -44.02 -15.42 46.54
C PRO A 890 -42.72 -14.63 46.73
N ASP A 891 -42.33 -13.80 45.75
CA ASP A 891 -41.17 -12.91 45.80
C ASP A 891 -41.47 -11.59 45.06
N ILE A 892 -40.60 -10.59 45.23
CA ILE A 892 -40.76 -9.26 44.61
C ILE A 892 -40.82 -9.38 43.08
N ALA A 893 -39.99 -10.22 42.47
CA ALA A 893 -39.91 -10.34 41.01
C ALA A 893 -41.21 -10.88 40.41
N SER A 894 -41.77 -11.94 41.01
CA SER A 894 -43.04 -12.53 40.59
C SER A 894 -44.24 -11.64 40.92
N ALA A 895 -44.22 -10.90 42.03
CA ALA A 895 -45.24 -9.91 42.37
C ALA A 895 -45.29 -8.78 41.32
N VAL A 896 -44.13 -8.24 40.92
CA VAL A 896 -44.04 -7.24 39.84
C VAL A 896 -44.56 -7.78 38.52
N VAL A 897 -44.06 -8.94 38.06
CA VAL A 897 -44.47 -9.50 36.76
C VAL A 897 -45.97 -9.79 36.71
N ARG A 898 -46.55 -10.34 37.78
CA ARG A 898 -48.01 -10.57 37.87
C ARG A 898 -48.82 -9.26 37.90
N GLY A 899 -48.26 -8.22 38.51
CA GLY A 899 -48.89 -6.91 38.65
C GLY A 899 -48.82 -6.03 37.40
N LEU A 900 -47.91 -6.32 36.47
CA LEU A 900 -47.79 -5.60 35.20
C LEU A 900 -48.81 -6.13 34.19
N HIS A 901 -49.83 -5.33 33.87
CA HIS A 901 -50.91 -5.73 32.97
C HIS A 901 -50.42 -6.22 31.61
N PHE A 902 -49.43 -5.55 31.02
CA PHE A 902 -48.87 -5.90 29.71
C PHE A 902 -48.05 -7.20 29.69
N MET A 903 -47.72 -7.76 30.86
CA MET A 903 -46.99 -9.02 30.98
C MET A 903 -47.93 -10.24 31.05
N LYS A 904 -49.25 -10.05 31.16
CA LYS A 904 -50.22 -11.16 31.29
C LYS A 904 -50.19 -12.17 30.13
N ASP A 905 -49.86 -11.70 28.93
CA ASP A 905 -49.74 -12.53 27.71
C ASP A 905 -48.27 -12.80 27.31
N VAL A 906 -47.34 -12.58 28.24
CA VAL A 906 -45.91 -12.81 28.06
C VAL A 906 -45.49 -13.94 28.99
N ASN A 907 -45.04 -15.07 28.44
CA ASN A 907 -44.58 -16.20 29.25
C ASN A 907 -43.14 -15.95 29.70
N ALA A 908 -42.95 -14.92 30.53
CA ALA A 908 -41.64 -14.49 30.99
C ALA A 908 -41.47 -14.68 32.51
N VAL A 909 -40.24 -15.01 32.90
CA VAL A 909 -39.83 -15.09 34.31
C VAL A 909 -38.80 -14.01 34.58
N ALA A 910 -39.02 -13.21 35.61
CA ALA A 910 -38.06 -12.23 36.08
C ALA A 910 -37.23 -12.77 37.26
N LYS A 911 -35.97 -12.35 37.34
CA LYS A 911 -35.03 -12.70 38.41
C LYS A 911 -34.21 -11.48 38.80
N ILE A 912 -34.12 -11.21 40.09
CA ILE A 912 -33.15 -10.27 40.67
C ILE A 912 -31.83 -11.04 40.84
N HIS A 913 -30.75 -10.53 40.25
CA HIS A 913 -29.46 -11.22 40.26
C HIS A 913 -28.51 -10.67 41.32
N HIS A 914 -28.52 -9.35 41.50
CA HIS A 914 -27.59 -8.68 42.38
C HIS A 914 -28.19 -7.38 42.87
N THR A 915 -28.01 -7.10 44.15
CA THR A 915 -28.36 -5.82 44.77
C THR A 915 -27.17 -5.42 45.63
N GLN A 916 -26.69 -4.21 45.45
CA GLN A 916 -25.53 -3.72 46.20
C GLN A 916 -25.65 -2.24 46.51
N GLN A 917 -25.02 -1.85 47.62
CA GLN A 917 -24.80 -0.45 47.91
C GLN A 917 -23.68 0.09 47.00
N LEU A 918 -23.92 1.26 46.39
CA LEU A 918 -22.92 1.92 45.55
C LEU A 918 -21.89 2.68 46.40
N SER A 919 -20.75 3.04 45.78
CA SER A 919 -19.68 3.82 46.44
C SER A 919 -20.17 5.15 47.03
N ASP A 920 -19.40 5.75 47.94
CA ASP A 920 -19.71 7.02 48.64
C ASP A 920 -20.15 8.17 47.71
N ARG A 921 -19.81 8.11 46.42
CA ARG A 921 -20.26 9.08 45.39
C ARG A 921 -21.76 9.02 45.08
N PHE A 922 -22.47 8.00 45.55
CA PHE A 922 -23.92 7.79 45.34
C PHE A 922 -24.71 7.88 46.65
N ASP A 923 -24.16 8.51 47.70
CA ASP A 923 -24.79 8.69 49.01
C ASP A 923 -25.28 7.38 49.65
N GLY A 924 -24.63 6.26 49.34
CA GLY A 924 -24.98 4.94 49.89
C GLY A 924 -26.30 4.36 49.36
N LYS A 925 -26.79 4.78 48.19
CA LYS A 925 -27.98 4.21 47.54
C LYS A 925 -27.76 2.76 47.09
N PHE A 926 -28.86 2.01 47.00
CA PHE A 926 -28.87 0.63 46.50
C PHE A 926 -29.08 0.60 45.00
N CYS A 927 -28.23 -0.15 44.29
CA CYS A 927 -28.43 -0.51 42.89
C CYS A 927 -28.83 -1.97 42.80
N ALA A 928 -29.98 -2.24 42.18
CA ALA A 928 -30.43 -3.59 41.88
C ALA A 928 -30.36 -3.88 40.38
N LEU A 929 -29.95 -5.11 40.05
CA LEU A 929 -29.83 -5.65 38.70
C LEU A 929 -30.79 -6.83 38.55
N ALA A 930 -31.70 -6.74 37.58
CA ALA A 930 -32.68 -7.79 37.30
C ALA A 930 -32.71 -8.15 35.81
N SER A 931 -33.14 -9.39 35.54
CA SER A 931 -33.38 -9.88 34.19
C SER A 931 -34.81 -10.37 34.03
N CYS A 932 -35.35 -10.31 32.82
CA CYS A 932 -36.61 -10.92 32.42
C CYS A 932 -36.33 -11.87 31.25
N VAL A 933 -36.83 -13.11 31.31
CA VAL A 933 -36.52 -14.18 30.34
C VAL A 933 -37.81 -14.75 29.75
N GLU A 934 -37.94 -14.73 28.42
CA GLU A 934 -39.01 -15.37 27.64
C GLU A 934 -38.36 -16.28 26.58
N GLY A 935 -38.48 -17.60 26.72
CA GLY A 935 -37.79 -18.56 25.83
C GLY A 935 -36.26 -18.46 25.91
N ASP A 936 -35.61 -18.23 24.77
CA ASP A 936 -34.16 -18.02 24.63
C ASP A 936 -33.72 -16.56 24.79
N LYS A 937 -34.66 -15.64 25.03
CA LYS A 937 -34.40 -14.20 25.10
C LYS A 937 -34.31 -13.74 26.53
N THR A 938 -33.25 -12.97 26.83
CA THR A 938 -33.07 -12.27 28.11
C THR A 938 -33.00 -10.77 27.88
N THR A 939 -33.77 -10.01 28.66
CA THR A 939 -33.61 -8.57 28.82
C THR A 939 -33.16 -8.24 30.23
N TRP A 940 -32.45 -7.13 30.38
CA TRP A 940 -31.91 -6.68 31.66
C TRP A 940 -32.44 -5.30 31.99
N GLY A 941 -32.46 -5.00 33.28
CA GLY A 941 -32.80 -3.70 33.82
C GLY A 941 -32.05 -3.44 35.11
N TYR A 942 -31.77 -2.17 35.38
CA TYR A 942 -31.28 -1.73 36.68
C TYR A 942 -32.11 -0.58 37.21
N PHE A 943 -32.05 -0.38 38.52
CA PHE A 943 -32.57 0.80 39.17
C PHE A 943 -31.73 1.16 40.40
N ILE A 944 -31.68 2.45 40.73
CA ILE A 944 -30.97 2.97 41.91
C ILE A 944 -32.00 3.67 42.79
N ASP A 945 -32.10 3.25 44.05
CA ASP A 945 -33.04 3.81 45.03
C ASP A 945 -32.41 3.87 46.44
N GLU A 946 -32.94 4.71 47.31
CA GLU A 946 -32.55 4.75 48.73
C GLU A 946 -33.08 3.54 49.50
N ASN A 947 -34.22 2.98 49.04
CA ASN A 947 -34.81 1.78 49.60
C ASN A 947 -34.44 0.55 48.73
N GLU A 948 -33.88 -0.46 49.38
CA GLU A 948 -33.41 -1.68 48.71
C GLU A 948 -34.53 -2.43 47.96
N GLU A 949 -35.71 -2.60 48.58
CA GLU A 949 -36.84 -3.34 47.99
C GLU A 949 -37.43 -2.58 46.80
N ASN A 950 -37.46 -1.25 46.86
CA ASN A 950 -37.86 -0.40 45.74
C ASN A 950 -36.88 -0.50 44.57
N ALA A 951 -35.57 -0.47 44.84
CA ALA A 951 -34.55 -0.68 43.80
C ALA A 951 -34.76 -2.02 43.09
N GLN A 952 -34.98 -3.09 43.86
CA GLN A 952 -35.24 -4.44 43.35
C GLN A 952 -36.51 -4.51 42.48
N ALA A 953 -37.62 -4.00 42.99
CA ALA A 953 -38.88 -4.02 42.27
C ALA A 953 -38.82 -3.17 40.99
N MET A 954 -38.23 -1.96 41.03
CA MET A 954 -38.06 -1.11 39.85
C MET A 954 -37.07 -1.68 38.83
N ALA A 955 -36.02 -2.40 39.25
CA ALA A 955 -35.13 -3.10 38.32
C ALA A 955 -35.88 -4.21 37.56
N VAL A 956 -36.77 -4.95 38.23
CA VAL A 956 -37.63 -5.97 37.59
C VAL A 956 -38.62 -5.32 36.63
N VAL A 957 -39.21 -4.18 37.00
CA VAL A 957 -40.05 -3.38 36.12
C VAL A 957 -39.28 -2.98 34.86
N SER A 958 -38.06 -2.47 35.01
CA SER A 958 -37.18 -2.09 33.90
C SER A 958 -36.95 -3.25 32.93
N ALA A 959 -36.52 -4.40 33.47
CA ALA A 959 -36.25 -5.59 32.67
C ALA A 959 -37.50 -6.12 31.95
N SER A 960 -38.65 -6.10 32.62
CA SER A 960 -39.94 -6.56 32.07
C SER A 960 -40.47 -5.62 30.98
N LEU A 961 -40.34 -4.30 31.17
CA LEU A 961 -40.70 -3.32 30.16
C LEU A 961 -39.81 -3.44 28.91
N HIS A 962 -38.51 -3.68 29.09
CA HIS A 962 -37.61 -3.97 27.97
C HIS A 962 -38.00 -5.26 27.22
N MET A 963 -38.45 -6.30 27.93
CA MET A 963 -38.96 -7.53 27.29
C MET A 963 -40.20 -7.24 26.43
N TYR A 964 -41.16 -6.53 27.00
CA TYR A 964 -42.40 -6.17 26.32
C TYR A 964 -42.14 -5.31 25.07
N ARG A 965 -41.30 -4.28 25.18
CA ARG A 965 -40.91 -3.42 24.04
C ARG A 965 -40.24 -4.22 22.92
N ARG A 966 -39.36 -5.17 23.26
CA ARG A 966 -38.73 -6.05 22.27
C ARG A 966 -39.77 -6.87 21.50
N LYS A 967 -40.79 -7.41 22.18
CA LYS A 967 -41.88 -8.16 21.54
C LYS A 967 -42.66 -7.29 20.54
N LEU A 968 -42.97 -6.04 20.90
CA LEU A 968 -43.61 -5.07 20.01
C LEU A 968 -42.79 -4.79 18.75
N SER A 969 -41.47 -4.70 18.86
CA SER A 969 -40.57 -4.48 17.71
C SER A 969 -40.45 -5.67 16.74
N THR A 970 -40.87 -6.88 17.17
CA THR A 970 -40.79 -8.12 16.37
C THR A 970 -42.11 -8.56 15.74
N LEU A 971 -43.20 -7.79 15.90
CA LEU A 971 -44.47 -8.05 15.21
C LEU A 971 -44.31 -7.78 13.70
N PRO A 972 -44.76 -8.68 12.80
CA PRO A 972 -44.71 -8.43 11.37
C PRO A 972 -45.68 -7.29 11.05
N LEU A 973 -45.15 -6.14 10.62
CA LEU A 973 -45.95 -5.08 10.01
C LEU A 973 -46.62 -5.66 8.76
N LYS A 974 -47.92 -5.99 8.85
CA LYS A 974 -48.74 -6.28 7.66
C LYS A 974 -48.77 -5.01 6.81
N LYS A 975 -48.09 -5.04 5.66
CA LYS A 975 -48.35 -4.10 4.56
C LYS A 975 -49.80 -4.29 4.11
N GLN A 976 -50.70 -3.42 4.58
CA GLN A 976 -51.93 -3.11 3.84
C GLN A 976 -51.62 -1.93 2.92
N ASN A 977 -52.01 -2.09 1.66
CA ASN A 977 -51.76 -1.15 0.57
C ASN A 977 -52.13 0.29 0.93
N ASN A 978 -51.18 1.19 0.65
CA ASN A 978 -51.28 2.62 0.36
C ASN A 978 -52.34 3.48 1.09
N VAL A 979 -51.80 4.48 1.80
CA VAL A 979 -52.39 5.69 2.39
C VAL A 979 -52.89 5.54 3.82
N VAL A 980 -52.08 6.06 4.77
CA VAL A 980 -52.59 6.58 6.04
C VAL A 980 -52.41 8.09 6.01
N LYS A 981 -53.47 8.79 5.60
CA LYS A 981 -53.70 10.20 5.97
C LYS A 981 -54.31 10.21 7.37
N ILE A 982 -53.79 11.10 8.20
CA ILE A 982 -54.38 11.47 9.49
C ILE A 982 -55.77 12.05 9.23
N ALA A 983 -56.80 11.48 9.85
CA ALA A 983 -58.12 12.10 9.92
C ALA A 983 -58.64 12.04 11.36
N THR A 984 -58.52 13.17 12.03
CA THR A 984 -59.33 13.58 13.18
C THR A 984 -60.77 13.78 12.70
N THR A 985 -61.74 13.12 13.33
CA THR A 985 -63.16 13.47 13.20
C THR A 985 -63.58 14.39 14.35
N ALA A 986 -64.01 15.61 14.03
CA ALA A 986 -65.06 16.30 14.79
C ALA A 986 -65.79 17.34 13.92
N ALA A 987 -67.11 17.15 13.84
CA ALA A 987 -68.19 18.14 13.67
C ALA A 987 -68.40 18.88 12.33
N SER A 988 -69.36 18.35 11.56
CA SER A 988 -70.60 19.01 11.09
C SER A 988 -70.56 20.44 10.51
N GLN A 989 -70.93 20.62 9.24
CA GLN A 989 -72.30 20.95 8.80
C GLN A 989 -72.35 21.23 7.29
N GLN A 990 -73.51 20.93 6.72
CA GLN A 990 -73.95 21.10 5.33
C GLN A 990 -73.72 22.51 4.77
N THR A 991 -73.43 22.62 3.47
CA THR A 991 -74.37 23.21 2.49
C THR A 991 -73.85 23.06 1.05
N ALA A 992 -74.81 22.91 0.15
CA ALA A 992 -74.67 22.66 -1.28
C ALA A 992 -74.19 23.89 -2.05
N ALA A 993 -73.52 23.69 -3.19
CA ALA A 993 -74.10 23.95 -4.51
C ALA A 993 -73.02 23.88 -5.61
N SER A 994 -73.41 23.26 -6.70
CA SER A 994 -72.78 23.21 -8.01
C SER A 994 -72.52 24.59 -8.63
N ALA A 995 -71.32 24.77 -9.17
CA ALA A 995 -71.03 25.37 -10.48
C ALA A 995 -69.60 24.98 -10.90
#